data_AF-A0A8H7DIG9-F1
#
_entry.id   AF-A0A8H7DIG9-F1
#
_cell.length_a   1.000
_cell.length_b   1.000
_cell.length_c   1.000
_cell.angle_alpha   90.00
_cell.angle_beta   90.00
_cell.angle_gamma   90.00
#
_symmetry.space_group_name_H-M   'P 1'
#
loop_
_entity.id
_entity.type
_entity.pdbx_description
1 polymer ?
#
loop_
_entity_poly.entity_id
_entity_poly.type
_entity_poly.pdbx_seq_one_letter_code
_entity_poly.pdbx_strand_id
1 'polypeptide(L)'
;MASHASAFGLKDHTLIKTQAFIGGKWLDAKSGEKIVVQNPATLEELGTVPEMGLAETKEAIDAAAKALPEWSNTTAKHRHDILMKMFALMQEHHEDLARLITLENGKTLTEAKGENTYSASFLEVRADDVNNHSILLFSPSGLLGKLSAHTANTSLLPSRMSATSPLNNLCRCNLNSLEFPQTRKLGAALAAGCTSVIKPPPETPFSCLALVELARRAGVPDGVINVVTTQKNVAEVGKEMCESKIVKKVTFTGSTPVAKLLAGMAASTLKKSTNRVSLEAGGNAAFIVFDDADIDEAVAAAIICKFRTTGQTCVCANRIFVQSSVYAEFASRLAEKVATFKVGNGLDSSTTHGPLIHTRAVEKVQAHVDDAVALGAQVLLGGKSVPGTSFFNPTILCDVPVTARINNEETFGPLAALIKFETEDEVIKLANSTDVGLAGYFFSRDVGRVWRVAEKLEVGMVGCNTGLISQAVIPFGGIKESGLGREGSHGIEEYMNTKLIVFAERASIQTDWSTTIMFMRRAIPWTLLALASATFSAASDLRSELTLPGVTSFFPGDPGYANASRPFNLRFTLEPVAVVYPSTVQELSDIVKIGKANRLRVTARSGGHSYIANGLGGENGTLVIDMAMFTNITVDPSARTAVVGSGNRLGDIALALNDYGLAMPHGTCPYVGIGGHSSYGGFGFTSRMWGLTLDNVLSINLVLANGTITKASKDINPDLFWAMRGAGPSFAITTSIEFNVFPAPASVIVFQYNWHLDVPTAATALDTFQKFVVEPNLSPEFGAEIVLTRGAVAGNVTFGLTGAWHGDPNLLNRTVAPFLAAMPPLNAVTLTPGNWIESVSFLAGSTLNTSSAPDYTDTFYAKSLMTPEASPMNEAARTSFMHNLAYEGFASNTSWFFQVELYGGSNSKINAVPTDATAFVHRSSMFTIQFYASSFNNAPPYPDFGFTFLDDLVDGITSNSPPDWDYGAYTNYMEDKLVDYKKRYYGEHYPRLLALKQTLDPTGVFDFPVGIDD
;
A
#
# COMPACT_ATOMS: atom_id res chain seq x y z
N MET A 1 26.41 43.81 -15.85
CA MET A 1 25.94 42.40 -15.91
C MET A 1 27.05 41.43 -16.32
N ALA A 2 27.95 41.74 -17.27
CA ALA A 2 29.01 40.82 -17.70
C ALA A 2 30.08 40.46 -16.63
N SER A 3 30.30 41.30 -15.60
CA SER A 3 31.34 41.05 -14.58
C SER A 3 30.95 40.07 -13.45
N HIS A 4 29.65 39.83 -13.21
CA HIS A 4 29.19 38.93 -12.14
C HIS A 4 28.97 37.49 -12.65
N ALA A 5 28.75 37.30 -13.96
CA ALA A 5 28.57 35.97 -14.56
C ALA A 5 29.83 35.09 -14.48
N SER A 6 31.03 35.70 -14.45
CA SER A 6 32.29 34.96 -14.32
C SER A 6 32.57 34.43 -12.91
N ALA A 7 31.98 35.04 -11.87
CA ALA A 7 32.22 34.65 -10.48
C ALA A 7 31.56 33.31 -10.12
N PHE A 8 30.37 33.04 -10.66
CA PHE A 8 29.65 31.79 -10.40
C PHE A 8 30.10 30.64 -11.29
N GLY A 9 30.60 30.91 -12.51
CA GLY A 9 31.11 29.87 -13.41
C GLY A 9 30.09 28.79 -13.80
N LEU A 10 28.81 29.16 -13.92
CA LEU A 10 27.75 28.25 -14.37
C LEU A 10 27.72 28.14 -15.90
N LYS A 11 27.28 27.00 -16.43
CA LYS A 11 27.04 26.79 -17.87
C LYS A 11 25.80 27.57 -18.32
N ASP A 12 24.71 27.49 -17.57
CA ASP A 12 23.54 28.34 -17.76
C ASP A 12 23.54 29.52 -16.77
N HIS A 13 24.07 30.66 -17.24
CA HIS A 13 24.10 31.89 -16.45
C HIS A 13 22.71 32.45 -16.09
N THR A 14 21.65 32.04 -16.79
CA THR A 14 20.30 32.58 -16.56
C THR A 14 19.64 32.03 -15.29
N LEU A 15 20.24 31.01 -14.67
CA LEU A 15 19.90 30.49 -13.34
C LEU A 15 20.30 31.43 -12.20
N ILE A 16 21.24 32.35 -12.44
CA ILE A 16 21.66 33.33 -11.44
C ILE A 16 20.59 34.42 -11.37
N LYS A 17 19.87 34.45 -10.25
CA LYS A 17 18.82 35.44 -9.97
C LYS A 17 19.19 36.23 -8.71
N THR A 18 19.12 37.55 -8.80
CA THR A 18 19.49 38.49 -7.73
C THR A 18 18.30 39.29 -7.20
N GLN A 19 17.09 38.87 -7.56
CA GLN A 19 15.83 39.52 -7.23
C GLN A 19 14.91 38.49 -6.55
N ALA A 20 13.94 38.95 -5.76
CA ALA A 20 12.91 38.07 -5.24
C ALA A 20 11.85 37.77 -6.32
N PHE A 21 11.00 36.77 -6.13
CA PHE A 21 10.03 36.34 -7.15
C PHE A 21 8.61 36.46 -6.62
N ILE A 22 7.80 37.38 -7.17
CA ILE A 22 6.43 37.63 -6.70
C ILE A 22 5.50 37.74 -7.89
N GLY A 23 4.45 36.92 -7.92
CA GLY A 23 3.39 36.98 -8.94
C GLY A 23 3.91 36.85 -10.38
N GLY A 24 4.92 36.00 -10.61
CA GLY A 24 5.53 35.80 -11.93
C GLY A 24 6.67 36.75 -12.28
N LYS A 25 7.01 37.70 -11.40
CA LYS A 25 7.98 38.76 -11.68
C LYS A 25 9.17 38.73 -10.73
N TRP A 26 10.35 39.02 -11.28
CA TRP A 26 11.58 39.25 -10.52
C TRP A 26 11.61 40.72 -10.05
N LEU A 27 11.61 40.95 -8.74
CA LEU A 27 11.45 42.27 -8.12
C LEU A 27 12.58 42.57 -7.11
N ASP A 28 12.96 43.85 -7.03
CA ASP A 28 13.78 44.42 -5.96
C ASP A 28 12.91 44.91 -4.78
N ALA A 29 13.53 45.11 -3.62
CA ALA A 29 12.86 45.68 -2.46
C ALA A 29 12.47 47.14 -2.72
N LYS A 30 11.28 47.55 -2.25
CA LYS A 30 10.82 48.94 -2.41
C LYS A 30 11.68 49.94 -1.64
N SER A 31 12.33 49.50 -0.57
CA SER A 31 13.32 50.29 0.18
C SER A 31 14.63 50.49 -0.60
N GLY A 32 14.89 49.67 -1.61
CA GLY A 32 16.18 49.59 -2.30
C GLY A 32 17.29 48.92 -1.48
N GLU A 33 17.01 48.47 -0.25
CA GLU A 33 17.98 47.77 0.59
C GLU A 33 18.29 46.36 0.06
N LYS A 34 19.50 45.89 0.36
CA LYS A 34 20.04 44.62 -0.13
C LYS A 34 20.72 43.84 0.97
N ILE A 35 20.71 42.52 0.80
CA ILE A 35 21.44 41.52 1.59
C ILE A 35 22.66 41.10 0.76
N VAL A 36 23.84 41.13 1.37
CA VAL A 36 25.08 40.64 0.77
C VAL A 36 25.22 39.17 1.09
N VAL A 37 25.38 38.35 0.04
CA VAL A 37 25.63 36.91 0.17
C VAL A 37 27.12 36.69 -0.02
N GLN A 38 27.77 36.03 0.95
CA GLN A 38 29.22 35.79 0.93
C GLN A 38 29.52 34.32 0.70
N ASN A 39 30.64 34.03 0.04
CA ASN A 39 31.17 32.68 -0.03
C ASN A 39 31.79 32.34 1.33
N PRO A 40 31.32 31.32 2.07
CA PRO A 40 31.85 31.03 3.41
C PRO A 40 33.29 30.51 3.40
N ALA A 41 33.82 30.06 2.25
CA ALA A 41 35.21 29.59 2.12
C ALA A 41 36.21 30.73 1.93
N THR A 42 35.81 31.83 1.27
CA THR A 42 36.70 32.97 0.96
C THR A 42 36.31 34.27 1.68
N LEU A 43 35.10 34.34 2.22
CA LEU A 43 34.44 35.52 2.79
C LEU A 43 34.20 36.66 1.78
N GLU A 44 34.46 36.41 0.49
CA GLU A 44 34.20 37.37 -0.59
C GLU A 44 32.70 37.44 -0.91
N GLU A 45 32.25 38.61 -1.38
CA GLU A 45 30.89 38.80 -1.86
C GLU A 45 30.64 38.00 -3.14
N LEU A 46 29.62 37.14 -3.13
CA LEU A 46 29.11 36.45 -4.31
C LEU A 46 28.13 37.31 -5.11
N GLY A 47 27.29 38.06 -4.40
CA GLY A 47 26.30 38.95 -4.97
C GLY A 47 25.29 39.42 -3.93
N THR A 48 24.21 40.03 -4.40
CA THR A 48 23.16 40.59 -3.53
C THR A 48 21.77 40.09 -3.89
N VAL A 49 20.90 40.04 -2.89
CA VAL A 49 19.45 39.83 -3.02
C VAL A 49 18.71 40.95 -2.27
N PRO A 50 17.45 41.28 -2.61
CA PRO A 50 16.74 42.38 -1.96
C PRO A 50 16.40 42.07 -0.49
N GLU A 51 16.44 43.09 0.38
CA GLU A 51 15.92 43.01 1.76
C GLU A 51 14.43 43.35 1.76
N MET A 52 13.59 42.35 1.52
CA MET A 52 12.14 42.51 1.47
C MET A 52 11.54 42.73 2.86
N GLY A 53 10.46 43.51 2.92
CA GLY A 53 9.74 43.81 4.15
C GLY A 53 8.32 43.26 4.17
N LEU A 54 7.51 43.80 5.10
CA LEU A 54 6.12 43.43 5.26
C LEU A 54 5.27 43.68 4.01
N ALA A 55 5.51 44.80 3.31
CA ALA A 55 4.70 45.19 2.16
C ALA A 55 4.79 44.17 1.02
N GLU A 56 6.02 43.77 0.66
CA GLU A 56 6.28 42.76 -0.37
C GLU A 56 5.84 41.37 0.09
N THR A 57 5.95 41.07 1.40
CA THR A 57 5.43 39.81 1.96
C THR A 57 3.91 39.69 1.77
N LYS A 58 3.16 40.77 2.02
CA LYS A 58 1.72 40.82 1.78
C LYS A 58 1.39 40.65 0.30
N GLU A 59 2.14 41.31 -0.58
CA GLU A 59 1.99 41.15 -2.03
C GLU A 59 2.23 39.71 -2.49
N ALA A 60 3.23 39.03 -1.92
CA ALA A 60 3.50 37.62 -2.20
C ALA A 60 2.35 36.70 -1.72
N ILE A 61 1.82 36.95 -0.52
CA ILE A 61 0.65 36.22 0.00
C ILE A 61 -0.58 36.45 -0.89
N ASP A 62 -0.84 37.69 -1.30
CA ASP A 62 -1.97 38.05 -2.16
C ASP A 62 -1.84 37.44 -3.56
N ALA A 63 -0.64 37.47 -4.15
CA ALA A 63 -0.36 36.84 -5.44
C ALA A 63 -0.63 35.32 -5.38
N ALA A 64 -0.16 34.68 -4.32
CA ALA A 64 -0.36 33.26 -4.11
C ALA A 64 -1.84 32.91 -3.84
N ALA A 65 -2.56 33.76 -3.13
CA ALA A 65 -4.01 33.61 -2.91
C ALA A 65 -4.78 33.71 -4.23
N LYS A 66 -4.37 34.64 -5.10
CA LYS A 66 -4.99 34.86 -6.41
C LYS A 66 -4.76 33.69 -7.37
N ALA A 67 -3.59 33.06 -7.34
CA ALA A 67 -3.27 31.91 -8.19
C ALA A 67 -3.93 30.59 -7.71
N LEU A 68 -4.25 30.47 -6.43
CA LEU A 68 -4.74 29.23 -5.81
C LEU A 68 -6.01 28.67 -6.47
N PRO A 69 -7.08 29.43 -6.78
CA PRO A 69 -8.29 28.89 -7.40
C PRO A 69 -8.03 28.21 -8.75
N GLU A 70 -7.13 28.76 -9.56
CA GLU A 70 -6.76 28.19 -10.86
C GLU A 70 -5.88 26.95 -10.68
N TRP A 71 -4.82 27.06 -9.88
CA TRP A 71 -3.89 25.96 -9.65
C TRP A 71 -4.55 24.74 -8.99
N SER A 72 -5.35 24.95 -7.95
CA SER A 72 -6.06 23.87 -7.24
C SER A 72 -7.13 23.16 -8.08
N ASN A 73 -7.57 23.79 -9.19
CA ASN A 73 -8.53 23.20 -10.13
C ASN A 73 -7.86 22.39 -11.26
N THR A 74 -6.55 22.43 -11.38
CA THR A 74 -5.83 21.59 -12.33
C THR A 74 -6.02 20.11 -11.98
N THR A 75 -5.90 19.23 -12.97
CA THR A 75 -5.93 17.78 -12.72
C THR A 75 -4.65 17.35 -11.99
N ALA A 76 -4.75 16.28 -11.22
CA ALA A 76 -3.61 15.57 -10.64
C ALA A 76 -2.51 15.32 -11.70
N LYS A 77 -2.88 14.74 -12.84
CA LYS A 77 -1.96 14.47 -13.96
C LYS A 77 -1.22 15.72 -14.46
N HIS A 78 -1.90 16.87 -14.56
CA HIS A 78 -1.25 18.11 -14.99
C HIS A 78 -0.14 18.54 -14.02
N ARG A 79 -0.39 18.43 -12.71
CA ARG A 79 0.62 18.76 -11.69
C ARG A 79 1.77 17.76 -11.66
N HIS A 80 1.46 16.47 -11.82
CA HIS A 80 2.47 15.42 -12.03
C HIS A 80 3.43 15.79 -13.18
N ASP A 81 2.91 16.18 -14.34
CA ASP A 81 3.74 16.47 -15.52
C ASP A 81 4.65 17.69 -15.32
N ILE A 82 4.19 18.68 -14.56
CA ILE A 82 5.02 19.84 -14.18
C ILE A 82 6.13 19.39 -13.22
N LEU A 83 5.83 18.56 -12.22
CA LEU A 83 6.83 18.05 -11.27
C LEU A 83 7.90 17.19 -11.97
N MET A 84 7.51 16.32 -12.92
CA MET A 84 8.46 15.54 -13.70
C MET A 84 9.33 16.40 -14.63
N LYS A 85 8.78 17.49 -15.19
CA LYS A 85 9.58 18.47 -15.93
C LYS A 85 10.56 19.21 -15.04
N MET A 86 10.15 19.59 -13.82
CA MET A 86 11.05 20.20 -12.84
C MET A 86 12.18 19.24 -12.45
N PHE A 87 11.86 17.98 -12.18
CA PHE A 87 12.84 16.92 -11.95
C PHE A 87 13.84 16.83 -13.10
N ALA A 88 13.36 16.70 -14.35
CA ALA A 88 14.22 16.62 -15.52
C ALA A 88 15.14 17.84 -15.67
N LEU A 89 14.63 19.05 -15.44
CA LEU A 89 15.41 20.29 -15.48
C LEU A 89 16.47 20.36 -14.37
N MET A 90 16.17 19.88 -13.16
CA MET A 90 17.17 19.79 -12.08
C MET A 90 18.29 18.80 -12.42
N GLN A 91 17.97 17.73 -13.14
CA GLN A 91 18.96 16.75 -13.61
C GLN A 91 19.79 17.31 -14.79
N GLU A 92 19.16 18.04 -15.71
CA GLU A 92 19.85 18.73 -16.81
C GLU A 92 20.86 19.76 -16.29
N HIS A 93 20.47 20.54 -15.28
CA HIS A 93 21.31 21.58 -14.66
C HIS A 93 22.07 21.11 -13.41
N HIS A 94 22.26 19.81 -13.25
CA HIS A 94 22.85 19.20 -12.05
C HIS A 94 24.19 19.83 -11.62
N GLU A 95 25.10 20.03 -12.57
CA GLU A 95 26.42 20.61 -12.31
C GLU A 95 26.33 22.09 -11.90
N ASP A 96 25.44 22.86 -12.52
CA ASP A 96 25.27 24.28 -12.22
C ASP A 96 24.66 24.49 -10.84
N LEU A 97 23.64 23.70 -10.50
CA LEU A 97 23.00 23.72 -9.18
C LEU A 97 23.98 23.29 -8.08
N ALA A 98 24.74 22.22 -8.29
CA ALA A 98 25.74 21.76 -7.32
C ALA A 98 26.84 22.80 -7.10
N ARG A 99 27.30 23.46 -8.16
CA ARG A 99 28.29 24.55 -8.05
C ARG A 99 27.72 25.75 -7.29
N LEU A 100 26.47 26.13 -7.56
CA LEU A 100 25.80 27.23 -6.87
C LEU A 100 25.65 26.95 -5.37
N ILE A 101 25.20 25.75 -5.01
CA ILE A 101 25.11 25.27 -3.62
C ILE A 101 26.49 25.33 -2.95
N THR A 102 27.53 24.83 -3.62
CA THR A 102 28.90 24.84 -3.08
C THR A 102 29.37 26.27 -2.78
N LEU A 103 29.10 27.21 -3.68
CA LEU A 103 29.55 28.60 -3.53
C LEU A 103 28.88 29.30 -2.34
N GLU A 104 27.57 29.15 -2.17
CA GLU A 104 26.84 29.87 -1.10
C GLU A 104 26.84 29.12 0.24
N ASN A 105 26.87 27.78 0.25
CA ASN A 105 26.84 26.98 1.48
C ASN A 105 28.23 26.56 1.97
N GLY A 106 29.20 26.36 1.07
CA GLY A 106 30.56 25.94 1.38
C GLY A 106 30.82 24.43 1.33
N LYS A 107 29.78 23.57 1.31
CA LYS A 107 29.98 22.12 1.19
C LYS A 107 30.75 21.72 -0.05
N THR A 108 31.34 20.52 -0.07
CA THR A 108 32.11 20.09 -1.24
C THR A 108 31.21 19.90 -2.46
N LEU A 109 31.77 20.06 -3.66
CA LEU A 109 31.02 19.87 -4.90
C LEU A 109 30.39 18.48 -4.99
N THR A 110 31.08 17.45 -4.50
CA THR A 110 30.54 16.08 -4.43
C THR A 110 29.31 15.99 -3.54
N GLU A 111 29.34 16.62 -2.36
CA GLU A 111 28.17 16.66 -1.47
C GLU A 111 27.03 17.48 -2.06
N ALA A 112 27.32 18.60 -2.72
CA ALA A 112 26.32 19.43 -3.38
C ALA A 112 25.63 18.70 -4.54
N LYS A 113 26.36 17.87 -5.31
CA LYS A 113 25.77 16.97 -6.31
C LYS A 113 24.82 15.98 -5.64
N GLY A 114 25.28 15.30 -4.58
CA GLY A 114 24.44 14.39 -3.81
C GLY A 114 23.16 15.06 -3.29
N GLU A 115 23.26 16.29 -2.78
CA GLU A 115 22.11 17.08 -2.35
C GLU A 115 21.17 17.43 -3.49
N ASN A 116 21.68 17.80 -4.67
CA ASN A 116 20.82 18.08 -5.82
C ASN A 116 20.03 16.83 -6.23
N THR A 117 20.70 15.67 -6.33
CA THR A 117 20.04 14.40 -6.65
C THR A 117 18.99 14.04 -5.61
N TYR A 118 19.35 14.16 -4.32
CA TYR A 118 18.41 13.94 -3.22
C TYR A 118 17.22 14.89 -3.29
N SER A 119 17.46 16.18 -3.55
CA SER A 119 16.41 17.19 -3.68
C SER A 119 15.50 16.92 -4.87
N ALA A 120 16.05 16.53 -6.02
CA ALA A 120 15.29 16.19 -7.22
C ALA A 120 14.39 14.98 -7.00
N SER A 121 14.86 13.96 -6.25
CA SER A 121 14.08 12.74 -5.97
C SER A 121 12.75 13.03 -5.24
N PHE A 122 12.64 14.12 -4.47
CA PHE A 122 11.36 14.50 -3.89
C PHE A 122 10.35 14.91 -4.96
N LEU A 123 10.76 15.54 -6.06
CA LEU A 123 9.83 15.92 -7.12
C LEU A 123 9.33 14.70 -7.89
N GLU A 124 10.23 13.74 -8.14
CA GLU A 124 9.92 12.44 -8.76
C GLU A 124 8.90 11.65 -7.92
N VAL A 125 9.22 11.37 -6.65
CA VAL A 125 8.31 10.59 -5.78
C VAL A 125 6.98 11.32 -5.56
N ARG A 126 6.99 12.67 -5.42
CA ARG A 126 5.73 13.43 -5.26
C ARG A 126 4.90 13.44 -6.54
N ALA A 127 5.50 13.31 -7.73
CA ALA A 127 4.72 13.17 -8.95
C ALA A 127 3.91 11.88 -8.90
N ASP A 128 4.50 10.76 -8.49
CA ASP A 128 3.82 9.47 -8.37
C ASP A 128 2.67 9.49 -7.34
N ASP A 129 2.87 10.15 -6.20
CA ASP A 129 1.86 10.27 -5.14
C ASP A 129 0.57 10.96 -5.61
N VAL A 130 0.65 11.86 -6.59
CA VAL A 130 -0.50 12.62 -7.12
C VAL A 130 -1.54 11.72 -7.78
N ASN A 131 -1.13 10.55 -8.30
CA ASN A 131 -2.04 9.58 -8.92
C ASN A 131 -2.68 8.61 -7.91
N ASN A 132 -2.06 8.44 -6.73
CA ASN A 132 -2.49 7.46 -5.72
C ASN A 132 -3.52 8.01 -4.70
N HIS A 133 -3.69 9.33 -4.59
CA HIS A 133 -4.53 9.96 -3.55
C HIS A 133 -5.91 10.43 -4.04
N SER A 134 -6.33 10.05 -5.26
CA SER A 134 -7.64 10.39 -5.82
C SER A 134 -8.79 9.56 -5.24
N ILE A 135 -9.57 10.18 -4.34
CA ILE A 135 -10.90 9.76 -3.83
C ILE A 135 -10.91 8.36 -3.16
N LEU A 136 -10.83 8.36 -1.82
CA LEU A 136 -11.18 7.21 -1.00
C LEU A 136 -12.67 7.29 -0.64
N LEU A 137 -13.51 6.37 -1.12
CA LEU A 137 -14.89 6.23 -0.66
C LEU A 137 -14.91 5.37 0.60
N PHE A 138 -15.07 5.98 1.77
CA PHE A 138 -15.27 5.22 3.01
C PHE A 138 -16.76 4.88 3.22
N SER A 139 -17.03 3.64 3.64
CA SER A 139 -18.30 3.25 4.26
C SER A 139 -18.25 3.50 5.77
N PRO A 140 -19.34 3.87 6.46
CA PRO A 140 -19.33 4.28 7.88
C PRO A 140 -18.91 3.20 8.90
N SER A 141 -18.58 1.98 8.49
CA SER A 141 -18.32 0.86 9.42
C SER A 141 -16.95 0.93 10.14
N GLY A 142 -16.02 1.77 9.68
CA GLY A 142 -14.63 1.78 10.16
C GLY A 142 -14.33 2.70 11.36
N LEU A 143 -15.22 3.62 11.75
CA LEU A 143 -14.89 4.64 12.76
C LEU A 143 -15.22 4.26 14.21
N LEU A 144 -15.95 3.16 14.44
CA LEU A 144 -16.26 2.68 15.80
C LEU A 144 -15.12 1.88 16.45
N GLY A 145 -14.09 1.47 15.69
CA GLY A 145 -12.98 0.68 16.22
C GLY A 145 -11.84 1.48 16.89
N LYS A 146 -11.78 2.81 16.71
CA LYS A 146 -10.67 3.66 17.23
C LYS A 146 -11.06 4.60 18.38
N LEU A 147 -12.27 4.46 18.92
CA LEU A 147 -12.73 5.09 20.15
C LEU A 147 -13.21 4.01 21.14
N SER A 148 -12.29 3.20 21.65
CA SER A 148 -12.54 2.37 22.84
C SER A 148 -11.25 2.10 23.60
N ALA A 149 -10.73 3.15 24.25
CA ALA A 149 -10.09 3.03 25.55
C ALA A 149 -10.40 4.32 26.31
N HIS A 150 -11.23 4.19 27.35
CA HIS A 150 -11.67 5.25 28.27
C HIS A 150 -12.81 6.17 27.81
N THR A 151 -14.06 5.70 27.89
CA THR A 151 -15.10 6.27 28.77
C THR A 151 -16.39 5.47 28.63
N ALA A 152 -16.88 4.94 29.74
CA ALA A 152 -18.21 4.34 29.83
C ALA A 152 -19.29 5.43 29.94
N ASN A 153 -20.47 5.14 29.40
CA ASN A 153 -21.74 5.88 29.50
C ASN A 153 -21.94 7.14 28.65
N THR A 154 -22.47 6.96 27.43
CA THR A 154 -23.52 7.82 26.88
C THR A 154 -24.30 7.10 25.78
N SER A 155 -25.56 6.76 26.07
CA SER A 155 -26.53 6.24 25.12
C SER A 155 -27.10 7.37 24.24
N LEU A 156 -26.86 7.34 22.93
CA LEU A 156 -27.58 8.19 21.96
C LEU A 156 -28.15 7.30 20.84
N LEU A 157 -29.49 7.35 20.71
CA LEU A 157 -30.29 6.65 19.71
C LEU A 157 -29.96 7.12 18.28
N PRO A 158 -29.81 6.24 17.27
CA PRO A 158 -29.44 6.63 15.92
C PRO A 158 -30.67 6.94 15.06
N SER A 159 -30.93 8.22 14.81
CA SER A 159 -31.79 8.69 13.72
C SER A 159 -31.00 8.74 12.41
N ARG A 160 -31.50 8.01 11.41
CA ARG A 160 -31.09 7.87 10.00
C ARG A 160 -30.15 8.96 9.43
N MET A 161 -28.92 8.56 9.10
CA MET A 161 -28.01 9.26 8.17
C MET A 161 -27.42 8.23 7.21
N SER A 162 -27.57 8.42 5.89
CA SER A 162 -26.96 7.57 4.87
C SER A 162 -25.59 8.13 4.45
N ALA A 163 -24.63 7.24 4.21
CA ALA A 163 -23.29 7.44 3.63
C ALA A 163 -22.50 8.70 4.07
N THR A 164 -21.57 8.50 5.01
CA THR A 164 -20.46 9.44 5.30
C THR A 164 -19.30 9.19 4.33
N SER A 165 -19.08 10.08 3.36
CA SER A 165 -17.91 10.02 2.45
C SER A 165 -16.85 11.04 2.87
N PRO A 166 -15.68 10.64 3.40
CA PRO A 166 -14.50 11.47 3.40
C PRO A 166 -13.98 11.57 1.97
N LEU A 167 -14.40 12.61 1.25
CA LEU A 167 -13.70 12.98 0.03
C LEU A 167 -12.32 13.49 0.45
N ASN A 168 -11.29 12.67 0.22
CA ASN A 168 -9.90 13.16 0.25
C ASN A 168 -9.61 14.19 -0.86
N ASN A 169 -10.59 14.55 -1.69
CA ASN A 169 -10.39 15.47 -2.81
C ASN A 169 -11.35 16.66 -2.91
N LEU A 170 -11.93 17.11 -1.80
CA LEU A 170 -12.63 18.41 -1.79
C LEU A 170 -12.25 19.27 -0.57
N CYS A 171 -10.96 19.54 -0.36
CA CYS A 171 -10.55 20.79 0.31
C CYS A 171 -9.38 21.42 -0.45
N ARG A 172 -9.71 22.47 -1.21
CA ARG A 172 -8.79 23.50 -1.73
C ARG A 172 -8.11 24.23 -0.59
N CYS A 173 -7.01 23.71 -0.07
CA CYS A 173 -6.51 24.16 1.22
C CYS A 173 -4.98 23.96 1.22
N ASN A 174 -4.13 24.90 0.79
CA ASN A 174 -3.65 26.02 1.62
C ASN A 174 -2.61 26.91 0.89
N LEU A 175 -2.43 28.15 1.38
CA LEU A 175 -1.20 28.94 1.16
C LEU A 175 -0.14 28.52 2.18
N ASN A 176 1.09 28.24 1.73
CA ASN A 176 2.19 27.74 2.56
C ASN A 176 3.32 28.77 2.69
N SER A 177 3.80 29.03 3.91
CA SER A 177 5.14 29.60 4.09
C SER A 177 6.19 28.49 4.20
N LEU A 178 7.26 28.53 3.38
CA LEU A 178 8.32 27.50 3.35
C LEU A 178 9.69 28.10 3.72
N GLU A 179 10.38 27.49 4.69
CA GLU A 179 11.83 27.65 4.89
C GLU A 179 12.48 26.25 4.83
N PHE A 180 13.49 26.06 3.95
CA PHE A 180 14.48 24.96 3.75
C PHE A 180 14.15 23.57 4.36
N PRO A 181 14.28 22.36 3.76
CA PRO A 181 14.68 21.95 2.41
C PRO A 181 13.53 22.09 1.41
N GLN A 182 13.84 22.74 0.29
CA GLN A 182 12.80 23.36 -0.52
C GLN A 182 11.98 22.35 -1.31
N THR A 183 12.59 21.35 -1.96
CA THR A 183 11.83 20.38 -2.78
C THR A 183 11.02 19.39 -1.94
N ARG A 184 11.47 19.04 -0.73
CA ARG A 184 10.72 18.26 0.26
C ARG A 184 9.33 18.87 0.52
N LYS A 185 9.32 20.18 0.78
CA LYS A 185 8.10 20.93 1.11
C LYS A 185 7.35 21.39 -0.15
N LEU A 186 8.07 21.97 -1.11
CA LEU A 186 7.51 22.54 -2.33
C LEU A 186 6.94 21.47 -3.24
N GLY A 187 7.62 20.34 -3.42
CA GLY A 187 7.13 19.23 -4.22
C GLY A 187 5.78 18.71 -3.70
N ALA A 188 5.68 18.48 -2.40
CA ALA A 188 4.44 18.04 -1.75
C ALA A 188 3.33 19.09 -1.83
N ALA A 189 3.66 20.36 -1.61
CA ALA A 189 2.72 21.47 -1.75
C ALA A 189 2.15 21.57 -3.18
N LEU A 190 3.02 21.56 -4.19
CA LEU A 190 2.62 21.64 -5.59
C LEU A 190 1.79 20.41 -5.98
N ALA A 191 2.21 19.21 -5.60
CA ALA A 191 1.46 17.96 -5.79
C ALA A 191 0.02 18.05 -5.25
N ALA A 192 -0.12 18.53 -4.01
CA ALA A 192 -1.41 18.72 -3.34
C ALA A 192 -2.27 19.86 -3.93
N GLY A 193 -1.77 20.62 -4.91
CA GLY A 193 -2.49 21.75 -5.49
C GLY A 193 -2.45 23.02 -4.63
N CYS A 194 -1.49 23.13 -3.71
CA CYS A 194 -1.25 24.33 -2.91
C CYS A 194 -0.37 25.34 -3.65
N THR A 195 -0.47 26.61 -3.24
CA THR A 195 0.46 27.69 -3.64
C THR A 195 1.38 28.03 -2.45
N SER A 196 2.58 28.54 -2.73
CA SER A 196 3.63 28.72 -1.71
C SER A 196 4.29 30.10 -1.77
N VAL A 197 4.63 30.62 -0.60
CA VAL A 197 5.48 31.79 -0.36
C VAL A 197 6.71 31.32 0.41
N ILE A 198 7.89 31.44 -0.16
CA ILE A 198 9.13 30.86 0.36
C ILE A 198 9.98 31.98 0.96
N LYS A 199 10.52 31.78 2.16
CA LYS A 199 11.55 32.64 2.75
C LYS A 199 12.86 31.84 2.90
N PRO A 200 13.79 31.91 1.93
CA PRO A 200 15.05 31.19 2.08
C PRO A 200 15.90 31.80 3.21
N PRO A 201 16.85 31.03 3.76
CA PRO A 201 17.92 31.56 4.58
C PRO A 201 18.69 32.65 3.81
N PRO A 202 19.03 33.78 4.45
CA PRO A 202 19.77 34.87 3.78
C PRO A 202 21.19 34.46 3.37
N GLU A 203 21.77 33.43 3.99
CA GLU A 203 23.08 32.89 3.66
C GLU A 203 23.08 32.09 2.34
N THR A 204 21.97 31.46 1.97
CA THR A 204 21.89 30.57 0.79
C THR A 204 20.64 30.82 -0.08
N PRO A 205 20.44 32.04 -0.62
CA PRO A 205 19.24 32.34 -1.39
C PRO A 205 19.34 31.92 -2.86
N PHE A 206 20.53 31.82 -3.45
CA PHE A 206 20.66 31.68 -4.91
C PHE A 206 20.21 30.32 -5.40
N SER A 207 20.51 29.22 -4.69
CA SER A 207 19.98 27.89 -5.04
C SER A 207 18.45 27.87 -5.05
N CYS A 208 17.81 28.58 -4.12
CA CYS A 208 16.36 28.74 -4.09
C CYS A 208 15.84 29.44 -5.33
N LEU A 209 16.44 30.56 -5.69
CA LEU A 209 15.98 31.36 -6.82
C LEU A 209 16.24 30.64 -8.15
N ALA A 210 17.32 29.87 -8.25
CA ALA A 210 17.59 29.00 -9.40
C ALA A 210 16.52 27.90 -9.52
N LEU A 211 16.12 27.25 -8.42
CA LEU A 211 15.04 26.27 -8.42
C LEU A 211 13.71 26.88 -8.89
N VAL A 212 13.40 28.11 -8.48
CA VAL A 212 12.19 28.83 -8.92
C VAL A 212 12.25 29.20 -10.40
N GLU A 213 13.42 29.57 -10.93
CA GLU A 213 13.60 29.75 -12.36
C GLU A 213 13.35 28.44 -13.13
N LEU A 214 13.83 27.29 -12.63
CA LEU A 214 13.53 25.99 -13.23
C LEU A 214 12.04 25.63 -13.13
N ALA A 215 11.38 25.93 -12.02
CA ALA A 215 9.94 25.75 -11.85
C ALA A 215 9.14 26.58 -12.89
N ARG A 216 9.56 27.82 -13.12
CA ARG A 216 8.99 28.68 -14.16
C ARG A 216 9.16 28.07 -15.56
N ARG A 217 10.35 27.55 -15.88
CA ARG A 217 10.62 26.86 -17.16
C ARG A 217 9.79 25.58 -17.32
N ALA A 218 9.54 24.85 -16.23
CA ALA A 218 8.71 23.65 -16.23
C ALA A 218 7.22 23.95 -16.50
N GLY A 219 6.80 25.22 -16.37
CA GLY A 219 5.44 25.68 -16.63
C GLY A 219 4.59 25.86 -15.36
N VAL A 220 5.20 26.03 -14.18
CA VAL A 220 4.45 26.42 -12.97
C VAL A 220 3.82 27.81 -13.20
N PRO A 221 2.50 27.98 -13.00
CA PRO A 221 1.83 29.26 -13.25
C PRO A 221 2.28 30.40 -12.33
N ASP A 222 2.16 31.63 -12.84
CA ASP A 222 2.51 32.84 -12.09
C ASP A 222 1.75 32.94 -10.76
N GLY A 223 2.48 33.24 -9.69
CA GLY A 223 1.92 33.34 -8.34
C GLY A 223 1.75 32.01 -7.62
N VAL A 224 1.90 30.84 -8.26
CA VAL A 224 1.88 29.54 -7.56
C VAL A 224 3.08 29.39 -6.62
N ILE A 225 4.25 29.89 -7.05
CA ILE A 225 5.47 29.99 -6.24
C ILE A 225 5.85 31.45 -6.13
N ASN A 226 6.14 31.89 -4.91
CA ASN A 226 6.65 33.22 -4.61
C ASN A 226 7.82 33.10 -3.63
N VAL A 227 8.79 34.00 -3.69
CA VAL A 227 9.98 34.01 -2.85
C VAL A 227 10.17 35.42 -2.30
N VAL A 228 10.41 35.52 -0.99
CA VAL A 228 10.69 36.76 -0.26
C VAL A 228 12.02 36.60 0.47
N THR A 229 13.04 37.35 0.06
CA THR A 229 14.36 37.35 0.70
C THR A 229 14.40 38.40 1.80
N THR A 230 14.79 38.02 3.02
CA THR A 230 14.89 38.95 4.16
C THR A 230 15.89 38.43 5.20
N GLN A 231 16.64 39.35 5.79
CA GLN A 231 17.56 39.10 6.92
C GLN A 231 17.23 40.01 8.10
N LYS A 232 17.09 41.32 7.87
CA LYS A 232 16.76 42.30 8.92
C LYS A 232 15.30 42.21 9.36
N ASN A 233 14.38 41.95 8.43
CA ASN A 233 12.93 41.97 8.69
C ASN A 233 12.34 40.58 9.03
N VAL A 234 13.19 39.57 9.31
CA VAL A 234 12.78 38.17 9.52
C VAL A 234 11.64 38.01 10.54
N ALA A 235 11.67 38.75 11.65
CA ALA A 235 10.65 38.65 12.69
C ALA A 235 9.27 39.14 12.21
N GLU A 236 9.23 40.26 11.50
CA GLU A 236 7.99 40.84 10.96
C GLU A 236 7.43 39.99 9.81
N VAL A 237 8.30 39.52 8.91
CA VAL A 237 7.94 38.64 7.80
C VAL A 237 7.42 37.29 8.31
N GLY A 238 8.12 36.66 9.26
CA GLY A 238 7.69 35.41 9.88
C GLY A 238 6.36 35.55 10.62
N LYS A 239 6.16 36.68 11.32
CA LYS A 239 4.90 37.00 11.98
C LYS A 239 3.75 37.12 10.98
N GLU A 240 3.91 37.89 9.90
CA GLU A 240 2.87 38.02 8.86
C GLU A 240 2.54 36.66 8.23
N MET A 241 3.55 35.86 7.90
CA MET A 241 3.35 34.51 7.36
C MET A 241 2.57 33.59 8.33
N CYS A 242 2.78 33.73 9.64
CA CYS A 242 2.08 32.92 10.65
C CYS A 242 0.69 33.45 11.04
N GLU A 243 0.52 34.77 11.14
CA GLU A 243 -0.71 35.40 11.64
C GLU A 243 -1.68 35.79 10.52
N SER A 244 -1.24 35.81 9.25
CA SER A 244 -2.12 36.05 8.12
C SER A 244 -3.23 34.99 8.07
N LYS A 245 -4.48 35.46 7.94
CA LYS A 245 -5.65 34.59 7.78
C LYS A 245 -5.72 33.95 6.40
N ILE A 246 -4.99 34.48 5.42
CA ILE A 246 -4.93 33.94 4.06
C ILE A 246 -4.03 32.70 4.04
N VAL A 247 -2.88 32.76 4.71
CA VAL A 247 -1.99 31.61 4.94
C VAL A 247 -2.71 30.57 5.78
N LYS A 248 -2.69 29.31 5.35
CA LYS A 248 -3.44 28.24 6.02
C LYS A 248 -2.56 27.10 6.55
N LYS A 249 -1.31 27.06 6.10
CA LYS A 249 -0.29 26.09 6.50
C LYS A 249 1.03 26.84 6.70
N VAL A 250 1.73 26.51 7.77
CA VAL A 250 3.12 26.92 7.96
C VAL A 250 3.97 25.65 7.99
N THR A 251 5.10 25.66 7.30
CA THR A 251 6.08 24.58 7.43
C THR A 251 7.48 25.16 7.52
N PHE A 252 8.22 24.68 8.50
CA PHE A 252 9.50 25.25 8.88
C PHE A 252 10.48 24.14 9.18
N THR A 253 11.72 24.31 8.74
CA THR A 253 12.85 23.54 9.25
C THR A 253 13.89 24.49 9.78
N GLY A 254 14.41 24.23 10.97
CA GLY A 254 15.44 25.07 11.56
C GLY A 254 15.55 24.85 13.06
N SER A 255 15.92 25.89 13.79
CA SER A 255 16.17 25.75 15.22
C SER A 255 14.88 25.56 16.03
N THR A 256 14.96 24.72 17.07
CA THR A 256 13.84 24.46 18.00
C THR A 256 13.25 25.72 18.63
N PRO A 257 14.04 26.72 19.07
CA PRO A 257 13.46 27.97 19.60
C PRO A 257 12.60 28.73 18.58
N VAL A 258 13.04 28.78 17.32
CA VAL A 258 12.26 29.43 16.25
C VAL A 258 11.03 28.60 15.91
N ALA A 259 11.15 27.27 15.82
CA ALA A 259 10.01 26.38 15.59
C ALA A 259 8.91 26.58 16.64
N LYS A 260 9.28 26.66 17.93
CA LYS A 260 8.35 26.95 19.03
C LYS A 260 7.71 28.34 18.92
N LEU A 261 8.49 29.36 18.55
CA LEU A 261 7.99 30.72 18.34
C LEU A 261 6.94 30.76 17.22
N LEU A 262 7.25 30.16 16.06
CA LEU A 262 6.36 30.11 14.91
C LEU A 262 5.10 29.28 15.21
N ALA A 263 5.23 28.17 15.94
CA ALA A 263 4.09 27.39 16.42
C ALA A 263 3.15 28.24 17.31
N GLY A 264 3.73 29.04 18.20
CA GLY A 264 3.00 29.99 19.04
C GLY A 264 2.27 31.05 18.22
N MET A 265 2.93 31.66 17.25
CA MET A 265 2.31 32.65 16.34
C MET A 265 1.19 32.04 15.50
N ALA A 266 1.42 30.85 14.91
CA ALA A 266 0.44 30.17 14.06
C ALA A 266 -0.83 29.73 14.83
N ALA A 267 -0.72 29.54 16.15
CA ALA A 267 -1.86 29.22 17.01
C ALA A 267 -2.91 30.35 17.06
N SER A 268 -2.51 31.61 16.84
CA SER A 268 -3.40 32.79 16.90
C SER A 268 -4.56 32.77 15.89
N THR A 269 -4.39 32.06 14.76
CA THR A 269 -5.43 31.91 13.73
C THR A 269 -6.03 30.52 13.68
N LEU A 270 -5.80 29.71 14.72
CA LEU A 270 -6.16 28.30 14.75
C LEU A 270 -5.71 27.57 13.48
N LYS A 271 -4.47 27.80 13.03
CA LYS A 271 -3.80 26.83 12.13
C LYS A 271 -3.50 25.52 12.87
N LYS A 272 -4.27 25.19 13.91
CA LYS A 272 -4.04 24.17 14.92
C LYS A 272 -5.01 23.01 14.67
N SER A 273 -4.66 22.19 13.70
CA SER A 273 -4.67 20.73 13.88
C SER A 273 -3.33 20.23 13.33
N THR A 274 -2.91 19.04 13.75
CA THR A 274 -1.63 18.39 13.39
C THR A 274 -1.25 18.45 11.91
N ASN A 275 -2.20 18.74 11.01
CA ASN A 275 -2.01 18.80 9.55
C ASN A 275 -1.77 20.23 9.01
N ARG A 276 -1.59 21.25 9.87
CA ARG A 276 -1.48 22.67 9.46
C ARG A 276 -0.22 23.41 9.92
N VAL A 277 0.57 22.81 10.79
CA VAL A 277 1.92 23.28 11.15
C VAL A 277 2.84 22.06 11.17
N SER A 278 3.82 22.02 10.26
CA SER A 278 4.83 20.95 10.24
C SER A 278 6.16 21.59 10.57
N LEU A 279 6.87 21.01 11.53
CA LEU A 279 8.09 21.55 12.08
C LEU A 279 9.13 20.45 12.04
N GLU A 280 10.26 20.72 11.42
CA GLU A 280 11.44 19.88 11.45
C GLU A 280 12.53 20.66 12.19
N ALA A 281 12.66 20.41 13.48
CA ALA A 281 13.52 21.18 14.37
C ALA A 281 14.86 20.48 14.65
N GLY A 282 15.63 21.00 15.60
CA GLY A 282 16.94 20.45 15.96
C GLY A 282 16.88 19.02 16.50
N GLY A 283 17.97 18.30 16.31
CA GLY A 283 18.20 16.98 16.88
C GLY A 283 19.34 16.98 17.91
N ASN A 284 19.51 15.86 18.60
CA ASN A 284 20.69 15.59 19.43
C ASN A 284 21.03 14.10 19.32
N ALA A 285 21.30 13.69 18.07
CA ALA A 285 21.30 12.30 17.69
C ALA A 285 22.37 11.50 18.46
N ALA A 286 21.92 10.41 19.09
CA ALA A 286 22.79 9.40 19.66
C ALA A 286 23.27 8.47 18.54
N PHE A 287 24.56 8.13 18.56
CA PHE A 287 25.16 7.09 17.73
C PHE A 287 25.80 6.06 18.66
N ILE A 288 25.24 4.85 18.72
CA ILE A 288 25.59 3.85 19.73
C ILE A 288 26.35 2.69 19.08
N VAL A 289 27.50 2.32 19.62
CA VAL A 289 28.30 1.18 19.15
C VAL A 289 28.40 0.17 20.28
N PHE A 290 27.73 -0.97 20.09
CA PHE A 290 27.80 -2.09 21.02
C PHE A 290 29.04 -2.97 20.77
N ASP A 291 29.34 -3.82 21.74
CA ASP A 291 30.49 -4.73 21.74
C ASP A 291 30.46 -5.78 20.63
N ASP A 292 29.27 -6.15 20.17
CA ASP A 292 29.02 -7.09 19.09
C ASP A 292 28.93 -6.42 17.71
N ALA A 293 29.14 -5.10 17.63
CA ALA A 293 29.14 -4.36 16.38
C ALA A 293 30.33 -4.75 15.48
N ASP A 294 30.13 -4.62 14.17
CA ASP A 294 31.26 -4.50 13.25
C ASP A 294 31.90 -3.11 13.41
N ILE A 295 33.10 -3.07 13.97
CA ILE A 295 33.78 -1.80 14.27
C ILE A 295 34.17 -1.03 12.99
N ASP A 296 34.50 -1.72 11.91
CA ASP A 296 34.85 -1.05 10.66
C ASP A 296 33.62 -0.40 10.01
N GLU A 297 32.49 -1.09 10.01
CA GLU A 297 31.22 -0.52 9.55
C GLU A 297 30.76 0.64 10.46
N ALA A 298 30.87 0.48 11.78
CA ALA A 298 30.52 1.53 12.73
C ALA A 298 31.38 2.80 12.55
N VAL A 299 32.69 2.65 12.34
CA VAL A 299 33.59 3.79 12.07
C VAL A 299 33.24 4.47 10.74
N ALA A 300 33.04 3.70 9.67
CA ALA A 300 32.64 4.25 8.38
C ALA A 300 31.31 5.02 8.45
N ALA A 301 30.33 4.46 9.15
CA ALA A 301 29.04 5.10 9.38
C ALA A 301 29.14 6.33 10.28
N ALA A 302 29.96 6.29 11.34
CA ALA A 302 30.19 7.45 12.20
C ALA A 302 30.80 8.61 11.41
N ILE A 303 31.73 8.32 10.50
CA ILE A 303 32.33 9.33 9.61
C ILE A 303 31.25 10.01 8.76
N ILE A 304 30.45 9.20 8.05
CA ILE A 304 29.41 9.71 7.15
C ILE A 304 28.33 10.46 7.94
N CYS A 305 27.95 9.97 9.11
CA CYS A 305 26.92 10.57 9.94
C CYS A 305 27.39 11.88 10.59
N LYS A 306 28.62 11.92 11.12
CA LYS A 306 29.15 13.07 11.89
C LYS A 306 29.73 14.17 11.03
N PHE A 307 30.50 13.83 10.00
CA PHE A 307 31.37 14.80 9.32
C PHE A 307 30.86 15.24 7.95
N ARG A 308 29.85 14.57 7.37
CA ARG A 308 29.17 15.05 6.15
C ARG A 308 28.68 16.49 6.32
N THR A 309 28.95 17.33 5.31
CA THR A 309 28.65 18.77 5.31
C THR A 309 29.26 19.48 6.53
N THR A 310 30.45 19.02 6.93
CA THR A 310 31.19 19.52 8.10
C THR A 310 30.34 19.45 9.38
N GLY A 311 29.44 18.45 9.49
CA GLY A 311 28.59 18.21 10.65
C GLY A 311 27.37 19.14 10.78
N GLN A 312 26.98 19.83 9.70
CA GLN A 312 25.89 20.81 9.67
C GLN A 312 24.59 20.22 9.10
N THR A 313 24.20 19.03 9.55
CA THR A 313 22.90 18.44 9.21
C THR A 313 22.13 18.11 10.49
N CYS A 314 20.80 18.27 10.49
CA CYS A 314 19.95 18.03 11.67
C CYS A 314 19.99 16.58 12.18
N VAL A 315 20.36 15.63 11.32
CA VAL A 315 20.48 14.21 11.67
C VAL A 315 21.92 13.77 11.96
N CYS A 316 22.88 14.69 11.96
CA CYS A 316 24.27 14.35 12.29
C CYS A 316 24.36 13.78 13.71
N ALA A 317 25.19 12.75 13.90
CA ALA A 317 25.55 12.28 15.23
C ALA A 317 26.08 13.47 16.06
N ASN A 318 25.53 13.68 17.25
CA ASN A 318 26.04 14.71 18.17
C ASN A 318 26.77 14.05 19.34
N ARG A 319 26.27 12.89 19.80
CA ARG A 319 26.80 12.11 20.92
C ARG A 319 27.09 10.70 20.43
N ILE A 320 28.34 10.26 20.50
CA ILE A 320 28.75 8.92 20.05
C ILE A 320 29.03 8.08 21.30
N PHE A 321 28.14 7.15 21.60
CA PHE A 321 28.26 6.23 22.71
C PHE A 321 28.96 4.95 22.24
N VAL A 322 30.01 4.53 22.93
CA VAL A 322 30.77 3.32 22.55
C VAL A 322 30.95 2.45 23.79
N GLN A 323 30.64 1.16 23.65
CA GLN A 323 30.70 0.23 24.77
C GLN A 323 32.15 0.01 25.22
N SER A 324 32.35 -0.11 26.53
CA SER A 324 33.67 -0.12 27.18
C SER A 324 34.68 -1.10 26.56
N SER A 325 34.23 -2.29 26.16
CA SER A 325 35.06 -3.35 25.56
C SER A 325 35.66 -2.99 24.19
N VAL A 326 34.98 -2.15 23.40
CA VAL A 326 35.40 -1.76 22.03
C VAL A 326 35.78 -0.28 21.92
N TYR A 327 35.70 0.48 23.02
CA TYR A 327 35.91 1.92 23.07
C TYR A 327 37.26 2.38 22.52
N ALA A 328 38.36 1.78 22.99
CA ALA A 328 39.70 2.18 22.59
C ALA A 328 39.98 1.90 21.11
N GLU A 329 39.51 0.75 20.61
CA GLU A 329 39.65 0.35 19.22
C GLU A 329 38.89 1.28 18.28
N PHE A 330 37.61 1.54 18.58
CA PHE A 330 36.78 2.46 17.81
C PHE A 330 37.38 3.87 17.79
N ALA A 331 37.80 4.39 18.94
CA ALA A 331 38.39 5.73 19.03
C ALA A 331 39.66 5.87 18.19
N SER A 332 40.56 4.87 18.23
CA SER A 332 41.79 4.86 17.43
C SER A 332 41.49 4.83 15.94
N ARG A 333 40.64 3.90 15.48
CA ARG A 333 40.28 3.76 14.06
C ARG A 333 39.56 5.00 13.52
N LEU A 334 38.68 5.61 14.32
CA LEU A 334 38.02 6.86 13.96
C LEU A 334 39.04 8.00 13.79
N ALA A 335 39.99 8.14 14.73
CA ALA A 335 41.03 9.17 14.65
C ALA A 335 41.94 9.00 13.44
N GLU A 336 42.35 7.77 13.12
CA GLU A 336 43.15 7.47 11.91
C GLU A 336 42.46 7.94 10.63
N LYS A 337 41.14 7.68 10.49
CA LYS A 337 40.38 8.09 9.32
C LYS A 337 40.18 9.61 9.28
N VAL A 338 39.79 10.24 10.38
CA VAL A 338 39.55 11.68 10.43
C VAL A 338 40.84 12.49 10.21
N ALA A 339 42.01 11.97 10.61
CA ALA A 339 43.30 12.59 10.36
C ALA A 339 43.65 12.72 8.85
N THR A 340 42.98 11.95 7.98
CA THR A 340 43.16 12.03 6.52
C THR A 340 42.33 13.16 5.87
N PHE A 341 41.44 13.80 6.64
CA PHE A 341 40.55 14.82 6.09
C PHE A 341 41.31 16.09 5.73
N LYS A 342 40.93 16.63 4.57
CA LYS A 342 41.42 17.90 4.02
C LYS A 342 40.31 18.94 4.11
N VAL A 343 40.55 19.97 4.91
CA VAL A 343 39.67 21.14 5.06
C VAL A 343 40.08 22.19 4.01
N GLY A 344 39.13 22.72 3.27
CA GLY A 344 39.42 23.67 2.20
C GLY A 344 38.19 24.17 1.45
N ASN A 345 38.41 24.86 0.33
CA ASN A 345 37.31 25.33 -0.51
C ASN A 345 36.59 24.12 -1.14
N GLY A 346 35.25 24.10 -1.06
CA GLY A 346 34.44 23.00 -1.56
C GLY A 346 34.53 22.76 -3.08
N LEU A 347 35.03 23.74 -3.85
CA LEU A 347 35.28 23.60 -5.29
C LEU A 347 36.59 22.87 -5.62
N ASP A 348 37.53 22.79 -4.66
CA ASP A 348 38.79 22.09 -4.88
C ASP A 348 38.58 20.59 -4.79
N SER A 349 38.98 19.85 -5.83
CA SER A 349 38.77 18.40 -5.91
C SER A 349 39.46 17.58 -4.82
N SER A 350 40.46 18.16 -4.15
CA SER A 350 41.17 17.52 -3.03
C SER A 350 40.53 17.77 -1.67
N THR A 351 39.59 18.71 -1.58
CA THR A 351 38.88 19.04 -0.34
C THR A 351 37.90 17.95 0.01
N THR A 352 37.96 17.48 1.26
CA THR A 352 36.98 16.53 1.80
C THR A 352 35.89 17.23 2.62
N HIS A 353 36.24 18.35 3.27
CA HIS A 353 35.35 19.07 4.19
C HIS A 353 35.45 20.59 3.95
N GLY A 354 34.29 21.22 3.75
CA GLY A 354 34.16 22.66 3.54
C GLY A 354 34.16 23.46 4.86
N PRO A 355 34.00 24.80 4.78
CA PRO A 355 33.83 25.66 5.96
C PRO A 355 32.48 25.40 6.65
N LEU A 356 32.36 25.92 7.87
CA LEU A 356 31.06 26.19 8.48
C LEU A 356 30.39 27.40 7.79
N ILE A 357 29.08 27.51 7.89
CA ILE A 357 28.32 28.53 7.16
C ILE A 357 28.70 29.98 7.54
N HIS A 358 29.07 30.23 8.79
CA HIS A 358 29.48 31.55 9.29
C HIS A 358 30.27 31.46 10.61
N THR A 359 30.94 32.53 11.00
CA THR A 359 31.81 32.61 12.20
C THR A 359 31.09 32.27 13.51
N ARG A 360 29.81 32.62 13.69
CA ARG A 360 29.04 32.24 14.90
C ARG A 360 28.94 30.71 15.10
N ALA A 361 28.98 29.95 14.00
CA ALA A 361 28.99 28.49 14.07
C ALA A 361 30.35 27.98 14.55
N VAL A 362 31.45 28.58 14.07
CA VAL A 362 32.82 28.32 14.55
C VAL A 362 32.92 28.58 16.05
N GLU A 363 32.40 29.71 16.52
CA GLU A 363 32.39 30.09 17.94
C GLU A 363 31.61 29.08 18.79
N LYS A 364 30.46 28.61 18.31
CA LYS A 364 29.65 27.60 19.01
C LYS A 364 30.40 26.26 19.14
N VAL A 365 31.03 25.79 18.06
CA VAL A 365 31.82 24.55 18.10
C VAL A 365 32.99 24.70 19.08
N GLN A 366 33.71 25.83 19.04
CA GLN A 366 34.81 26.09 19.97
C GLN A 366 34.32 26.10 21.43
N ALA A 367 33.18 26.73 21.72
CA ALA A 367 32.61 26.76 23.06
C ALA A 367 32.24 25.36 23.58
N HIS A 368 31.77 24.45 22.72
CA HIS A 368 31.51 23.05 23.11
C HIS A 368 32.80 22.27 23.38
N VAL A 369 33.86 22.52 22.61
CA VAL A 369 35.19 21.93 22.86
C VAL A 369 35.74 22.40 24.20
N ASP A 370 35.75 23.72 24.42
CA ASP A 370 36.32 24.32 25.63
C ASP A 370 35.56 23.86 26.90
N ASP A 371 34.23 23.79 26.84
CA ASP A 371 33.38 23.28 27.92
C ASP A 371 33.69 21.81 28.26
N ALA A 372 33.71 20.94 27.26
CA ALA A 372 33.97 19.52 27.48
C ALA A 372 35.39 19.28 28.04
N VAL A 373 36.39 20.00 27.54
CA VAL A 373 37.78 19.92 28.03
C VAL A 373 37.89 20.44 29.47
N ALA A 374 37.19 21.54 29.81
CA ALA A 374 37.16 22.06 31.17
C ALA A 374 36.53 21.07 32.18
N LEU A 375 35.63 20.21 31.71
CA LEU A 375 34.99 19.14 32.50
C LEU A 375 35.79 17.83 32.52
N GLY A 376 36.91 17.74 31.81
CA GLY A 376 37.83 16.60 31.84
C GLY A 376 37.88 15.75 30.57
N ALA A 377 37.18 16.12 29.49
CA ALA A 377 37.33 15.47 28.20
C ALA A 377 38.73 15.70 27.61
N GLN A 378 39.20 14.76 26.80
CA GLN A 378 40.51 14.85 26.13
C GLN A 378 40.33 15.11 24.64
N VAL A 379 41.17 15.98 24.06
CA VAL A 379 41.22 16.18 22.61
C VAL A 379 42.09 15.10 22.00
N LEU A 380 41.47 14.14 21.30
CA LEU A 380 42.20 13.10 20.57
C LEU A 380 42.73 13.60 19.22
N LEU A 381 41.96 14.45 18.55
CA LEU A 381 42.30 15.06 17.27
C LEU A 381 41.62 16.43 17.14
N GLY A 382 42.29 17.40 16.51
CA GLY A 382 41.70 18.71 16.19
C GLY A 382 41.63 19.67 17.39
N GLY A 383 40.44 20.19 17.67
CA GLY A 383 40.13 21.05 18.82
C GLY A 383 40.35 22.55 18.61
N LYS A 384 40.60 22.99 17.37
CA LYS A 384 40.93 24.39 17.07
C LYS A 384 40.23 24.88 15.80
N SER A 385 39.67 26.08 15.89
CA SER A 385 39.24 26.88 14.76
C SER A 385 40.43 27.42 13.95
N VAL A 386 40.19 27.80 12.70
CA VAL A 386 41.16 28.52 11.87
C VAL A 386 40.87 30.02 11.97
N PRO A 387 41.72 30.83 12.64
CA PRO A 387 41.42 32.23 12.93
C PRO A 387 41.09 33.07 11.69
N GLY A 388 40.08 33.94 11.80
CA GLY A 388 39.68 34.85 10.73
C GLY A 388 38.97 34.19 9.55
N THR A 389 38.59 32.91 9.68
CA THR A 389 37.89 32.16 8.63
C THR A 389 36.65 31.46 9.20
N SER A 390 35.83 30.89 8.33
CA SER A 390 34.73 30.00 8.74
C SER A 390 35.14 28.52 8.84
N PHE A 391 36.44 28.20 8.78
CA PHE A 391 36.93 26.82 8.87
C PHE A 391 37.13 26.36 10.31
N PHE A 392 36.74 25.11 10.58
CA PHE A 392 36.99 24.42 11.84
C PHE A 392 37.56 23.04 11.56
N ASN A 393 38.65 22.66 12.24
CA ASN A 393 39.27 21.37 12.02
C ASN A 393 38.39 20.24 12.57
N PRO A 394 38.13 19.16 11.80
CA PRO A 394 37.46 17.97 12.32
C PRO A 394 38.07 17.52 13.64
N THR A 395 37.23 17.40 14.66
CA THR A 395 37.65 17.25 16.06
C THR A 395 37.03 15.99 16.66
N ILE A 396 37.85 15.25 17.42
CA ILE A 396 37.40 14.11 18.22
C ILE A 396 37.75 14.37 19.68
N LEU A 397 36.74 14.31 20.54
CA LEU A 397 36.89 14.34 21.99
C LEU A 397 36.65 12.94 22.56
N CYS A 398 37.51 12.55 23.51
CA CYS A 398 37.40 11.30 24.25
C CYS A 398 37.03 11.54 25.70
N ASP A 399 36.34 10.54 26.27
CA ASP A 399 35.92 10.48 27.66
C ASP A 399 35.10 11.72 28.05
N VAL A 400 34.18 12.10 27.15
CA VAL A 400 33.32 13.26 27.34
C VAL A 400 32.37 13.00 28.50
N PRO A 401 32.40 13.82 29.57
CA PRO A 401 31.50 13.65 30.70
C PRO A 401 30.05 13.89 30.30
N VAL A 402 29.11 13.13 30.88
CA VAL A 402 27.66 13.29 30.64
C VAL A 402 27.13 14.69 30.99
N THR A 403 27.85 15.43 31.83
CA THR A 403 27.52 16.81 32.24
C THR A 403 27.96 17.88 31.23
N ALA A 404 28.74 17.52 30.20
CA ALA A 404 29.19 18.47 29.18
C ALA A 404 28.02 19.01 28.36
N ARG A 405 28.10 20.29 27.96
CA ARG A 405 27.02 20.99 27.24
C ARG A 405 26.59 20.30 25.96
N ILE A 406 27.54 19.68 25.24
CA ILE A 406 27.27 18.90 24.03
C ILE A 406 26.25 17.78 24.24
N ASN A 407 26.03 17.31 25.47
CA ASN A 407 25.02 16.30 25.75
C ASN A 407 23.58 16.82 25.70
N ASN A 408 23.37 18.13 25.84
CA ASN A 408 22.06 18.78 25.82
C ASN A 408 21.91 19.79 24.67
N GLU A 409 23.03 20.22 24.07
CA GLU A 409 23.06 21.20 22.98
C GLU A 409 23.59 20.55 21.69
N GLU A 410 22.87 20.72 20.59
CA GLU A 410 23.34 20.35 19.26
C GLU A 410 24.57 21.18 18.87
N THR A 411 25.67 20.54 18.48
CA THR A 411 26.89 21.26 18.10
C THR A 411 26.79 21.93 16.74
N PHE A 412 26.18 21.24 15.77
CA PHE A 412 26.05 21.69 14.38
C PHE A 412 27.40 22.04 13.72
N GLY A 413 28.38 21.15 13.90
CA GLY A 413 29.73 21.28 13.38
C GLY A 413 30.54 19.98 13.53
N PRO A 414 31.82 19.97 13.10
CA PRO A 414 32.59 18.75 12.86
C PRO A 414 33.27 18.25 14.15
N LEU A 415 32.47 18.01 15.19
CA LEU A 415 32.90 17.58 16.52
C LEU A 415 32.28 16.22 16.89
N ALA A 416 33.12 15.19 16.98
CA ALA A 416 32.75 13.86 17.48
C ALA A 416 33.03 13.76 18.99
N ALA A 417 31.99 13.68 19.81
CA ALA A 417 32.11 13.46 21.25
C ALA A 417 31.90 11.98 21.58
N LEU A 418 32.98 11.32 22.02
CA LEU A 418 32.95 9.91 22.41
C LEU A 418 32.65 9.78 23.92
N ILE A 419 31.60 9.01 24.23
CA ILE A 419 31.10 8.76 25.57
C ILE A 419 31.13 7.25 25.80
N LYS A 420 31.76 6.82 26.89
CA LYS A 420 31.85 5.41 27.25
C LYS A 420 30.59 4.96 28.00
N PHE A 421 30.11 3.75 27.74
CA PHE A 421 29.02 3.12 28.50
C PHE A 421 29.32 1.63 28.76
N GLU A 422 28.64 1.03 29.73
CA GLU A 422 28.83 -0.38 30.11
C GLU A 422 27.66 -1.26 29.64
N THR A 423 26.41 -0.79 29.77
CA THR A 423 25.21 -1.63 29.55
C THR A 423 24.20 -1.04 28.56
N GLU A 424 23.40 -1.91 27.95
CA GLU A 424 22.31 -1.55 27.02
C GLU A 424 21.29 -0.59 27.68
N ASP A 425 20.83 -0.87 28.89
CA ASP A 425 19.85 -0.02 29.57
C ASP A 425 20.42 1.35 29.97
N GLU A 426 21.70 1.40 30.34
CA GLU A 426 22.40 2.67 30.62
C GLU A 426 22.44 3.57 29.38
N VAL A 427 22.90 3.03 28.24
CA VAL A 427 23.05 3.84 27.03
C VAL A 427 21.72 4.30 26.46
N ILE A 428 20.66 3.49 26.58
CA ILE A 428 19.30 3.89 26.18
C ILE A 428 18.82 5.06 27.04
N LYS A 429 19.02 4.99 28.37
CA LYS A 429 18.66 6.08 29.28
C LYS A 429 19.41 7.37 28.93
N LEU A 430 20.72 7.28 28.65
CA LEU A 430 21.53 8.42 28.23
C LEU A 430 21.09 8.97 26.87
N ALA A 431 20.83 8.10 25.89
CA ALA A 431 20.38 8.48 24.56
C ALA A 431 19.06 9.25 24.60
N ASN A 432 18.11 8.81 25.43
CA ASN A 432 16.78 9.42 25.56
C ASN A 432 16.73 10.64 26.50
N SER A 433 17.78 10.88 27.30
CA SER A 433 17.87 12.00 28.24
C SER A 433 18.13 13.34 27.53
N THR A 434 17.21 13.72 26.65
CA THR A 434 17.22 14.94 25.84
C THR A 434 15.77 15.30 25.45
N ASP A 435 15.48 16.60 25.34
CA ASP A 435 14.15 17.11 25.00
C ASP A 435 13.81 16.94 23.50
N VAL A 436 14.81 16.61 22.69
CA VAL A 436 14.70 16.42 21.24
C VAL A 436 14.80 14.93 20.86
N GLY A 437 14.16 14.53 19.76
CA GLY A 437 14.07 13.15 19.29
C GLY A 437 13.92 13.04 17.77
N LEU A 438 14.90 13.52 17.00
CA LEU A 438 14.85 13.49 15.53
C LEU A 438 15.34 12.15 14.96
N ALA A 439 16.64 11.89 15.05
CA ALA A 439 17.29 10.68 14.56
C ALA A 439 18.13 10.02 15.66
N GLY A 440 18.27 8.70 15.61
CA GLY A 440 19.18 7.91 16.44
C GLY A 440 19.80 6.79 15.61
N TYR A 441 21.00 6.36 15.98
CA TYR A 441 21.77 5.35 15.26
C TYR A 441 22.34 4.35 16.25
N PHE A 442 22.37 3.07 15.89
CA PHE A 442 23.10 2.09 16.67
C PHE A 442 23.62 0.93 15.83
N PHE A 443 24.68 0.29 16.32
CA PHE A 443 25.40 -0.81 15.67
C PHE A 443 25.44 -2.04 16.57
N SER A 444 24.93 -3.16 16.07
CA SER A 444 24.79 -4.44 16.78
C SER A 444 24.57 -5.58 15.78
N ARG A 445 25.10 -6.78 16.03
CA ARG A 445 24.84 -7.99 15.23
C ARG A 445 23.76 -8.89 15.85
N ASP A 446 23.48 -8.72 17.15
CA ASP A 446 22.36 -9.35 17.86
C ASP A 446 21.02 -8.76 17.41
N VAL A 447 20.22 -9.55 16.70
CA VAL A 447 18.88 -9.17 16.21
C VAL A 447 17.92 -8.83 17.36
N GLY A 448 18.02 -9.53 18.49
CA GLY A 448 17.22 -9.24 19.67
C GLY A 448 17.56 -7.88 20.28
N ARG A 449 18.85 -7.53 20.35
CA ARG A 449 19.30 -6.19 20.75
C ARG A 449 18.83 -5.12 19.77
N VAL A 450 18.88 -5.41 18.46
CA VAL A 450 18.39 -4.51 17.42
C VAL A 450 16.94 -4.11 17.67
N TRP A 451 16.04 -5.05 17.91
CA TRP A 451 14.64 -4.73 18.21
C TRP A 451 14.49 -3.96 19.52
N ARG A 452 15.10 -4.42 20.62
CA ARG A 452 14.98 -3.76 21.93
C ARG A 452 15.48 -2.32 21.92
N VAL A 453 16.61 -2.05 21.28
CA VAL A 453 17.19 -0.70 21.20
C VAL A 453 16.38 0.18 20.26
N ALA A 454 15.99 -0.32 19.08
CA ALA A 454 15.20 0.45 18.12
C ALA A 454 13.85 0.89 18.70
N GLU A 455 13.15 0.01 19.42
CA GLU A 455 11.85 0.33 20.05
C GLU A 455 11.98 1.29 21.23
N LYS A 456 13.06 1.17 22.02
CA LYS A 456 13.26 2.00 23.21
C LYS A 456 13.85 3.38 22.89
N LEU A 457 14.48 3.59 21.74
CA LEU A 457 15.00 4.91 21.36
C LEU A 457 13.85 5.88 21.06
N GLU A 458 13.78 6.98 21.81
CA GLU A 458 12.74 7.99 21.67
C GLU A 458 13.08 9.01 20.59
N VAL A 459 13.15 8.54 19.34
CA VAL A 459 13.43 9.33 18.14
C VAL A 459 12.43 9.01 17.03
N GLY A 460 12.23 9.94 16.10
CA GLY A 460 11.33 9.72 14.98
C GLY A 460 11.90 8.82 13.88
N MET A 461 13.23 8.69 13.81
CA MET A 461 13.94 7.89 12.82
C MET A 461 15.13 7.15 13.44
N VAL A 462 15.28 5.86 13.12
CA VAL A 462 16.36 5.01 13.66
C VAL A 462 17.18 4.40 12.52
N GLY A 463 18.50 4.55 12.56
CA GLY A 463 19.44 3.84 11.69
C GLY A 463 20.08 2.66 12.40
N CYS A 464 19.77 1.43 11.97
CA CYS A 464 20.36 0.20 12.50
C CYS A 464 21.48 -0.25 11.57
N ASN A 465 22.72 -0.35 12.06
CA ASN A 465 23.91 -0.70 11.26
C ASN A 465 24.12 0.19 10.01
N THR A 466 23.64 1.43 10.05
CA THR A 466 23.84 2.42 8.98
C THR A 466 23.91 3.83 9.56
N GLY A 467 24.76 4.68 8.96
CA GLY A 467 24.81 6.12 9.23
C GLY A 467 23.98 6.96 8.26
N LEU A 468 23.30 6.33 7.30
CA LEU A 468 22.56 6.96 6.20
C LEU A 468 21.12 6.44 6.15
N ILE A 469 20.18 7.31 6.51
CA ILE A 469 18.74 7.01 6.50
C ILE A 469 17.94 7.88 5.54
N SER A 470 18.52 8.96 5.00
CA SER A 470 17.80 9.96 4.21
C SER A 470 17.40 9.46 2.82
N GLN A 471 16.09 9.37 2.55
CA GLN A 471 15.50 9.03 1.24
C GLN A 471 14.14 9.72 1.05
N ALA A 472 13.71 9.96 -0.19
CA ALA A 472 12.42 10.63 -0.47
C ALA A 472 11.18 9.76 -0.18
N VAL A 473 11.37 8.45 -0.06
CA VAL A 473 10.32 7.44 0.14
C VAL A 473 10.10 7.07 1.62
N ILE A 474 10.90 7.61 2.55
CA ILE A 474 10.75 7.33 3.99
C ILE A 474 10.02 8.48 4.70
N PRO A 475 9.30 8.24 5.81
CA PRO A 475 8.75 9.30 6.65
C PRO A 475 9.86 9.97 7.45
N PHE A 476 10.33 11.11 6.96
CA PHE A 476 11.34 11.91 7.62
C PHE A 476 10.67 12.84 8.64
N GLY A 477 11.05 12.73 9.91
CA GLY A 477 10.64 13.70 10.93
C GLY A 477 10.82 13.20 12.35
N GLY A 478 10.72 14.13 13.30
CA GLY A 478 11.04 13.89 14.71
C GLY A 478 9.84 13.63 15.61
N ILE A 479 10.13 13.30 16.85
CA ILE A 479 9.20 13.36 17.99
C ILE A 479 9.74 14.35 19.04
N LYS A 480 9.04 14.51 20.17
CA LYS A 480 9.37 15.47 21.22
C LYS A 480 9.50 16.89 20.65
N GLU A 481 10.53 17.65 21.04
CA GLU A 481 10.77 19.00 20.53
C GLU A 481 11.49 19.03 19.17
N SER A 482 11.77 17.88 18.56
CA SER A 482 12.35 17.83 17.21
C SER A 482 11.35 18.08 16.11
N GLY A 483 10.04 18.10 16.37
CA GLY A 483 9.11 18.45 15.30
C GLY A 483 7.67 17.99 15.45
N LEU A 484 6.91 18.36 14.42
CA LEU A 484 5.52 17.96 14.18
C LEU A 484 5.36 17.62 12.70
N GLY A 485 4.68 16.52 12.40
CA GLY A 485 4.43 16.05 11.03
C GLY A 485 5.56 15.20 10.45
N ARG A 486 5.42 14.82 9.17
CA ARG A 486 6.42 14.05 8.41
C ARG A 486 6.59 14.59 7.00
N GLU A 487 7.80 14.48 6.46
CA GLU A 487 8.14 14.77 5.06
C GLU A 487 8.64 13.50 4.35
N GLY A 488 8.70 13.51 3.02
CA GLY A 488 8.91 12.28 2.24
C GLY A 488 7.62 11.49 2.11
N SER A 489 7.67 10.15 2.21
CA SER A 489 6.56 9.17 2.07
C SER A 489 5.12 9.76 2.05
N HIS A 490 4.42 9.73 3.18
CA HIS A 490 3.07 10.24 3.42
C HIS A 490 3.01 11.78 3.53
N GLY A 491 4.09 12.48 3.19
CA GLY A 491 4.25 13.93 3.42
C GLY A 491 3.29 14.81 2.61
N ILE A 492 2.61 14.26 1.60
CA ILE A 492 1.56 14.97 0.86
C ILE A 492 0.32 15.24 1.74
N GLU A 493 0.03 14.37 2.72
CA GLU A 493 -1.13 14.50 3.61
C GLU A 493 -1.06 15.77 4.49
N GLU A 494 0.16 16.22 4.82
CA GLU A 494 0.43 17.47 5.54
C GLU A 494 -0.07 18.71 4.79
N TYR A 495 -0.32 18.60 3.48
CA TYR A 495 -0.78 19.69 2.62
C TYR A 495 -2.24 19.51 2.19
N MET A 496 -2.95 18.53 2.74
CA MET A 496 -4.34 18.22 2.40
C MET A 496 -5.27 18.38 3.61
N ASN A 497 -6.57 18.54 3.36
CA ASN A 497 -7.57 18.40 4.43
C ASN A 497 -8.62 17.39 4.00
N THR A 498 -8.90 16.44 4.88
CA THR A 498 -10.00 15.50 4.73
C THR A 498 -11.32 16.23 4.92
N LYS A 499 -12.23 16.12 3.95
CA LYS A 499 -13.59 16.67 4.06
C LYS A 499 -14.60 15.54 4.07
N LEU A 500 -15.36 15.44 5.15
CA LEU A 500 -16.56 14.61 5.20
C LEU A 500 -17.71 15.30 4.46
N ILE A 501 -18.26 14.63 3.45
CA ILE A 501 -19.52 14.98 2.81
C ILE A 501 -20.52 13.89 3.16
N VAL A 502 -21.58 14.28 3.85
CA VAL A 502 -22.74 13.42 4.12
C VAL A 502 -23.84 13.83 3.16
N PHE A 503 -24.23 12.91 2.28
CA PHE A 503 -25.36 13.15 1.39
C PHE A 503 -26.64 12.75 2.13
N ALA A 504 -27.44 13.74 2.50
CA ALA A 504 -28.81 13.48 2.90
C ALA A 504 -29.60 13.09 1.66
N GLU A 505 -30.09 11.85 1.62
CA GLU A 505 -31.06 11.43 0.62
C GLU A 505 -32.35 12.25 0.84
N ARG A 506 -32.62 13.21 -0.04
CA ARG A 506 -33.96 13.80 -0.13
C ARG A 506 -34.85 12.72 -0.73
N ALA A 507 -35.67 12.09 0.10
CA ALA A 507 -36.92 11.49 -0.37
C ALA A 507 -37.81 12.63 -0.88
N SER A 508 -37.59 13.10 -2.10
CA SER A 508 -38.61 13.85 -2.82
C SER A 508 -39.69 12.87 -3.22
N ILE A 509 -40.66 12.68 -2.33
CA ILE A 509 -42.03 12.36 -2.73
C ILE A 509 -42.53 13.61 -3.46
N GLN A 510 -42.18 13.73 -4.74
CA GLN A 510 -42.84 14.62 -5.66
C GLN A 510 -43.65 13.71 -6.58
N THR A 511 -44.80 13.28 -6.08
CA THR A 511 -45.90 12.76 -6.91
C THR A 511 -46.36 13.89 -7.83
N ASP A 512 -45.64 14.11 -8.92
CA ASP A 512 -46.14 14.90 -10.03
C ASP A 512 -46.94 13.98 -10.95
N TRP A 513 -48.26 13.97 -10.74
CA TRP A 513 -49.23 13.23 -11.54
C TRP A 513 -49.45 13.82 -12.94
N SER A 514 -48.68 14.83 -13.38
CA SER A 514 -48.96 15.57 -14.61
C SER A 514 -48.18 15.11 -15.86
N THR A 515 -47.16 14.28 -15.75
CA THR A 515 -46.33 13.86 -16.92
C THR A 515 -46.71 12.52 -17.56
N THR A 516 -47.56 11.71 -16.93
CA THR A 516 -48.04 10.42 -17.49
C THR A 516 -49.28 10.58 -18.41
N ILE A 517 -49.92 11.75 -18.47
CA ILE A 517 -51.11 11.99 -19.30
C ILE A 517 -50.77 12.49 -20.73
N MET A 518 -49.51 12.73 -21.06
CA MET A 518 -49.14 13.42 -22.31
C MET A 518 -48.54 12.54 -23.43
N PHE A 519 -48.61 11.20 -23.33
CA PHE A 519 -48.06 10.31 -24.38
C PHE A 519 -48.95 9.15 -24.86
N MET A 520 -50.24 9.10 -24.51
CA MET A 520 -51.17 8.08 -25.05
C MET A 520 -52.44 8.67 -25.67
N ARG A 521 -52.28 9.52 -26.68
CA ARG A 521 -53.36 9.81 -27.64
C ARG A 521 -52.81 10.00 -29.05
N ARG A 522 -52.70 8.91 -29.79
CA ARG A 522 -53.12 8.82 -31.21
C ARG A 522 -52.94 7.38 -31.72
N ALA A 523 -53.99 6.93 -32.44
CA ALA A 523 -54.08 5.75 -33.30
C ALA A 523 -54.48 4.40 -32.65
N ILE A 524 -55.79 4.12 -32.57
CA ILE A 524 -56.56 3.16 -33.41
C ILE A 524 -57.92 2.84 -32.72
N PRO A 525 -59.01 2.63 -33.49
CA PRO A 525 -60.38 2.88 -33.05
C PRO A 525 -61.01 1.74 -32.23
N TRP A 526 -61.99 2.13 -31.43
CA TRP A 526 -62.94 1.26 -30.76
C TRP A 526 -63.77 0.45 -31.75
N THR A 527 -63.61 -0.88 -31.75
CA THR A 527 -64.70 -1.83 -32.03
C THR A 527 -64.31 -3.24 -31.57
N LEU A 528 -65.27 -3.92 -30.93
CA LEU A 528 -65.32 -5.34 -30.54
C LEU A 528 -64.71 -5.66 -29.16
N LEU A 529 -65.49 -5.51 -28.10
CA LEU A 529 -66.40 -6.49 -27.49
C LEU A 529 -65.70 -7.56 -26.63
N ALA A 530 -66.05 -7.48 -25.35
CA ALA A 530 -65.99 -8.53 -24.36
C ALA A 530 -66.43 -9.90 -24.89
N LEU A 531 -65.62 -10.94 -24.60
CA LEU A 531 -66.01 -12.25 -24.07
C LEU A 531 -64.83 -13.23 -24.18
N ALA A 532 -64.02 -13.29 -23.13
CA ALA A 532 -63.22 -14.46 -22.77
C ALA A 532 -62.89 -14.38 -21.26
N SER A 533 -63.91 -14.60 -20.44
CA SER A 533 -63.75 -14.96 -19.03
C SER A 533 -63.52 -16.47 -18.90
N ALA A 534 -62.71 -16.82 -17.89
CA ALA A 534 -62.28 -18.18 -17.46
C ALA A 534 -61.14 -18.75 -18.31
N THR A 535 -59.87 -18.58 -17.98
CA THR A 535 -59.16 -18.92 -16.72
C THR A 535 -57.71 -18.45 -16.90
N PHE A 536 -57.19 -17.59 -16.02
CA PHE A 536 -55.86 -17.74 -15.43
C PHE A 536 -55.87 -16.93 -14.14
N SER A 537 -55.37 -17.56 -13.09
CA SER A 537 -55.27 -17.09 -11.71
C SER A 537 -54.98 -15.59 -11.61
N ALA A 538 -55.53 -14.92 -10.59
CA ALA A 538 -54.95 -13.66 -10.13
C ALA A 538 -53.43 -13.89 -10.04
N ALA A 539 -52.64 -13.15 -10.83
CA ALA A 539 -51.21 -13.10 -10.60
C ALA A 539 -51.06 -12.45 -9.23
N SER A 540 -50.80 -13.28 -8.23
CA SER A 540 -50.39 -12.84 -6.91
C SER A 540 -49.20 -11.91 -7.08
N ASP A 541 -49.21 -10.80 -6.33
CA ASP A 541 -48.06 -9.92 -6.28
C ASP A 541 -46.88 -10.71 -5.71
N LEU A 542 -45.81 -10.93 -6.49
CA LEU A 542 -44.61 -11.66 -6.06
C LEU A 542 -44.08 -11.13 -4.72
N ARG A 543 -44.20 -9.82 -4.48
CA ARG A 543 -43.84 -9.21 -3.21
C ARG A 543 -44.67 -9.76 -2.06
N SER A 544 -45.97 -9.93 -2.25
CA SER A 544 -46.86 -10.52 -1.23
C SER A 544 -46.53 -11.98 -0.92
N GLU A 545 -46.14 -12.77 -1.92
CA GLU A 545 -45.78 -14.18 -1.74
C GLU A 545 -44.45 -14.36 -1.01
N LEU A 546 -43.46 -13.50 -1.29
CA LEU A 546 -42.13 -13.52 -0.69
C LEU A 546 -42.04 -12.72 0.63
N THR A 547 -43.15 -12.14 1.11
CA THR A 547 -43.23 -11.53 2.45
C THR A 547 -43.71 -12.57 3.45
N LEU A 548 -42.93 -13.64 3.63
CA LEU A 548 -43.20 -14.71 4.59
C LEU A 548 -42.88 -14.24 6.02
N PRO A 549 -43.62 -14.68 7.05
CA PRO A 549 -43.29 -14.37 8.44
C PRO A 549 -41.86 -14.80 8.79
N GLY A 550 -41.05 -13.88 9.32
CA GLY A 550 -39.66 -14.17 9.73
C GLY A 550 -38.62 -14.09 8.60
N VAL A 551 -39.04 -13.96 7.34
CA VAL A 551 -38.13 -13.83 6.19
C VAL A 551 -37.94 -12.36 5.84
N THR A 552 -36.68 -11.94 5.72
CA THR A 552 -36.37 -10.60 5.20
C THR A 552 -36.23 -10.67 3.68
N SER A 553 -36.94 -9.80 2.96
CA SER A 553 -36.86 -9.69 1.51
C SER A 553 -36.68 -8.23 1.08
N PHE A 554 -35.87 -7.99 0.05
CA PHE A 554 -35.68 -6.68 -0.56
C PHE A 554 -35.99 -6.76 -2.05
N PHE A 555 -36.77 -5.80 -2.53
CA PHE A 555 -37.17 -5.66 -3.93
C PHE A 555 -36.69 -4.33 -4.52
N PRO A 556 -36.62 -4.20 -5.86
CA PRO A 556 -36.37 -2.91 -6.50
C PRO A 556 -37.26 -1.80 -5.93
N GLY A 557 -36.63 -0.70 -5.52
CA GLY A 557 -37.29 0.44 -4.87
C GLY A 557 -37.29 0.41 -3.33
N ASP A 558 -36.94 -0.71 -2.69
CA ASP A 558 -36.78 -0.76 -1.22
C ASP A 558 -35.45 -0.09 -0.80
N PRO A 559 -35.42 0.64 0.34
CA PRO A 559 -34.20 1.31 0.81
C PRO A 559 -32.98 0.40 1.03
N GLY A 560 -33.19 -0.90 1.29
CA GLY A 560 -32.11 -1.88 1.51
C GLY A 560 -31.69 -2.65 0.25
N TYR A 561 -32.44 -2.52 -0.85
CA TYR A 561 -32.25 -3.33 -2.05
C TYR A 561 -30.87 -3.11 -2.66
N ALA A 562 -30.43 -1.86 -2.84
CA ALA A 562 -29.14 -1.56 -3.46
C ALA A 562 -27.94 -2.20 -2.73
N ASN A 563 -28.03 -2.40 -1.41
CA ASN A 563 -26.98 -3.09 -0.65
C ASN A 563 -27.14 -4.61 -0.72
N ALA A 564 -28.36 -5.12 -0.61
CA ALA A 564 -28.66 -6.54 -0.70
C ALA A 564 -28.31 -7.10 -2.10
N SER A 565 -28.55 -6.31 -3.14
CA SER A 565 -28.30 -6.60 -4.55
C SER A 565 -26.95 -6.07 -5.04
N ARG A 566 -25.99 -5.83 -4.16
CA ARG A 566 -24.64 -5.38 -4.56
C ARG A 566 -23.77 -6.59 -4.91
N PRO A 567 -23.17 -6.65 -6.11
CA PRO A 567 -22.22 -7.72 -6.45
C PRO A 567 -20.86 -7.47 -5.79
N PHE A 568 -20.12 -8.55 -5.53
CA PHE A 568 -18.72 -8.44 -5.11
C PHE A 568 -17.84 -7.89 -6.24
N ASN A 569 -17.99 -8.46 -7.44
CA ASN A 569 -17.35 -7.96 -8.65
C ASN A 569 -18.22 -6.88 -9.31
N LEU A 570 -17.83 -5.63 -9.17
CA LEU A 570 -18.52 -4.44 -9.68
C LEU A 570 -18.41 -4.27 -11.20
N ARG A 571 -17.71 -5.18 -11.91
CA ARG A 571 -17.80 -5.27 -13.37
C ARG A 571 -19.22 -5.61 -13.82
N PHE A 572 -20.00 -6.28 -12.97
CA PHE A 572 -21.38 -6.65 -13.24
C PHE A 572 -22.36 -5.66 -12.59
N THR A 573 -23.45 -5.38 -13.30
CA THR A 573 -24.59 -4.60 -12.81
C THR A 573 -25.84 -5.45 -12.98
N LEU A 574 -26.17 -6.22 -11.94
CA LEU A 574 -27.30 -7.16 -11.95
C LEU A 574 -28.46 -6.61 -11.13
N GLU A 575 -29.66 -6.79 -11.66
CA GLU A 575 -30.92 -6.38 -11.05
C GLU A 575 -31.80 -7.61 -10.75
N PRO A 576 -31.60 -8.29 -9.60
CA PRO A 576 -32.50 -9.33 -9.11
C PRO A 576 -33.97 -8.90 -9.02
N VAL A 577 -34.91 -9.83 -9.21
CA VAL A 577 -36.33 -9.53 -8.88
C VAL A 577 -36.52 -9.31 -7.37
N ALA A 578 -35.74 -10.01 -6.55
CA ALA A 578 -35.68 -9.85 -5.11
C ALA A 578 -34.42 -10.51 -4.54
N VAL A 579 -33.99 -10.04 -3.36
CA VAL A 579 -32.98 -10.71 -2.52
C VAL A 579 -33.63 -11.11 -1.21
N VAL A 580 -33.59 -12.40 -0.88
CA VAL A 580 -34.36 -13.00 0.22
C VAL A 580 -33.44 -13.74 1.19
N TYR A 581 -33.68 -13.58 2.49
CA TYR A 581 -32.84 -14.10 3.57
C TYR A 581 -33.63 -15.10 4.43
N PRO A 582 -33.71 -16.39 4.03
CA PRO A 582 -34.30 -17.44 4.86
C PRO A 582 -33.45 -17.70 6.10
N SER A 583 -34.11 -17.99 7.21
CA SER A 583 -33.48 -18.39 8.47
C SER A 583 -33.69 -19.87 8.80
N THR A 584 -34.67 -20.52 8.16
CA THR A 584 -34.96 -21.93 8.33
C THR A 584 -34.97 -22.68 7.00
N VAL A 585 -34.73 -24.00 7.04
CA VAL A 585 -34.76 -24.87 5.85
C VAL A 585 -36.17 -24.90 5.22
N GLN A 586 -37.21 -24.76 6.03
CA GLN A 586 -38.59 -24.72 5.56
C GLN A 586 -38.88 -23.43 4.77
N GLU A 587 -38.47 -22.28 5.29
CA GLU A 587 -38.56 -20.99 4.59
C GLU A 587 -37.83 -21.04 3.24
N LEU A 588 -36.61 -21.60 3.21
CA LEU A 588 -35.87 -21.82 1.96
C LEU A 588 -36.68 -22.66 0.96
N SER A 589 -37.24 -23.80 1.41
CA SER A 589 -38.10 -24.65 0.58
C SER A 589 -39.27 -23.88 -0.02
N ASP A 590 -39.92 -23.04 0.77
CA ASP A 590 -41.12 -22.32 0.35
C ASP A 590 -40.77 -21.18 -0.61
N ILE A 591 -39.65 -20.48 -0.40
CA ILE A 591 -39.12 -19.48 -1.35
C ILE A 591 -38.77 -20.13 -2.69
N VAL A 592 -38.13 -21.31 -2.71
CA VAL A 592 -37.82 -22.04 -3.96
C VAL A 592 -39.11 -22.42 -4.70
N LYS A 593 -40.14 -22.87 -3.99
CA LYS A 593 -41.46 -23.18 -4.59
C LYS A 593 -42.12 -21.93 -5.17
N ILE A 594 -42.03 -20.79 -4.49
CA ILE A 594 -42.53 -19.51 -5.00
C ILE A 594 -41.78 -19.10 -6.27
N GLY A 595 -40.45 -19.19 -6.27
CA GLY A 595 -39.62 -18.95 -7.46
C GLY A 595 -40.05 -19.80 -8.64
N LYS A 596 -40.20 -21.12 -8.43
CA LYS A 596 -40.67 -22.06 -9.45
C LYS A 596 -42.10 -21.74 -9.93
N ALA A 597 -43.03 -21.46 -9.03
CA ALA A 597 -44.43 -21.16 -9.38
C ALA A 597 -44.54 -19.92 -10.27
N ASN A 598 -43.68 -18.93 -10.03
CA ASN A 598 -43.58 -17.69 -10.81
C ASN A 598 -42.65 -17.80 -12.03
N ARG A 599 -42.10 -19.00 -12.31
CA ARG A 599 -41.15 -19.25 -13.41
C ARG A 599 -39.91 -18.35 -13.35
N LEU A 600 -39.46 -18.05 -12.13
CA LEU A 600 -38.24 -17.30 -11.88
C LEU A 600 -37.03 -18.25 -11.87
N ARG A 601 -35.91 -17.75 -12.36
CA ARG A 601 -34.59 -18.33 -12.08
C ARG A 601 -34.22 -18.04 -10.64
N VAL A 602 -33.58 -18.99 -9.97
CA VAL A 602 -33.21 -18.93 -8.56
C VAL A 602 -31.73 -19.20 -8.42
N THR A 603 -31.05 -18.34 -7.66
CA THR A 603 -29.65 -18.54 -7.31
C THR A 603 -29.43 -18.42 -5.81
N ALA A 604 -28.38 -19.05 -5.28
CA ALA A 604 -28.01 -18.95 -3.88
C ALA A 604 -26.72 -18.15 -3.69
N ARG A 605 -26.73 -17.16 -2.80
CA ARG A 605 -25.52 -16.50 -2.27
C ARG A 605 -25.14 -17.17 -0.95
N SER A 606 -24.06 -17.96 -0.94
CA SER A 606 -23.71 -18.83 0.19
C SER A 606 -22.62 -18.25 1.09
N GLY A 607 -22.95 -17.23 1.90
CA GLY A 607 -22.16 -16.85 3.07
C GLY A 607 -21.07 -15.79 2.93
N GLY A 608 -20.69 -15.38 1.72
CA GLY A 608 -19.62 -14.39 1.53
C GLY A 608 -19.43 -14.01 0.07
N HIS A 609 -18.30 -13.39 -0.27
CA HIS A 609 -17.98 -13.18 -1.68
C HIS A 609 -17.50 -14.45 -2.34
N SER A 610 -17.60 -14.46 -3.67
CA SER A 610 -17.04 -15.51 -4.49
C SER A 610 -16.80 -14.96 -5.89
N TYR A 611 -15.76 -15.45 -6.56
CA TYR A 611 -15.57 -15.29 -8.00
C TYR A 611 -16.73 -15.97 -8.75
N ILE A 612 -17.12 -17.15 -8.26
CA ILE A 612 -18.06 -18.07 -8.90
C ILE A 612 -19.53 -17.81 -8.51
N ALA A 613 -19.96 -16.57 -8.27
CA ALA A 613 -21.37 -16.35 -7.92
C ALA A 613 -21.98 -15.01 -8.33
N ASN A 614 -21.23 -14.06 -8.91
CA ASN A 614 -21.72 -12.69 -9.16
C ASN A 614 -22.41 -12.03 -7.95
N GLY A 615 -22.29 -12.59 -6.73
CA GLY A 615 -23.20 -12.41 -5.60
C GLY A 615 -24.71 -12.62 -5.86
N LEU A 616 -25.18 -12.66 -7.12
CA LEU A 616 -26.55 -12.33 -7.51
C LEU A 616 -27.08 -13.11 -8.73
N GLY A 617 -26.36 -14.10 -9.25
CA GLY A 617 -26.92 -15.04 -10.24
C GLY A 617 -26.80 -14.66 -11.72
N GLY A 618 -25.94 -13.68 -12.05
CA GLY A 618 -25.48 -13.41 -13.42
C GLY A 618 -26.46 -12.80 -14.43
N GLU A 619 -27.77 -12.88 -14.20
CA GLU A 619 -28.76 -12.26 -15.09
C GLU A 619 -29.82 -11.44 -14.34
N ASN A 620 -30.31 -10.39 -15.00
CA ASN A 620 -31.39 -9.55 -14.49
C ASN A 620 -32.69 -10.36 -14.37
N GLY A 621 -33.43 -10.12 -13.30
CA GLY A 621 -34.69 -10.81 -13.03
C GLY A 621 -34.54 -12.14 -12.27
N THR A 622 -33.34 -12.49 -11.83
CA THR A 622 -33.10 -13.68 -10.98
C THR A 622 -33.58 -13.44 -9.54
N LEU A 623 -34.16 -14.46 -8.91
CA LEU A 623 -34.44 -14.47 -7.47
C LEU A 623 -33.19 -14.91 -6.71
N VAL A 624 -32.62 -14.03 -5.89
CA VAL A 624 -31.43 -14.33 -5.09
C VAL A 624 -31.85 -14.76 -3.69
N ILE A 625 -31.40 -15.93 -3.27
CA ILE A 625 -31.57 -16.43 -1.91
C ILE A 625 -30.23 -16.36 -1.19
N ASP A 626 -30.12 -15.49 -0.19
CA ASP A 626 -28.91 -15.30 0.60
C ASP A 626 -28.93 -16.20 1.85
N MET A 627 -27.93 -17.07 1.93
CA MET A 627 -27.78 -18.05 2.99
C MET A 627 -27.03 -17.52 4.22
N ALA A 628 -26.78 -16.21 4.33
CA ALA A 628 -26.03 -15.60 5.45
C ALA A 628 -26.61 -15.87 6.85
N MET A 629 -27.82 -16.39 6.97
CA MET A 629 -28.41 -16.81 8.25
C MET A 629 -28.09 -18.26 8.64
N PHE A 630 -27.56 -19.07 7.72
CA PHE A 630 -27.16 -20.46 7.95
C PHE A 630 -25.70 -20.54 8.44
N THR A 631 -25.44 -20.01 9.63
CA THR A 631 -24.07 -19.85 10.18
C THR A 631 -23.71 -20.84 11.28
N ASN A 632 -24.59 -21.79 11.62
CA ASN A 632 -24.26 -22.76 12.67
C ASN A 632 -23.03 -23.60 12.31
N ILE A 633 -22.08 -23.73 13.25
CA ILE A 633 -20.93 -24.63 13.16
C ILE A 633 -20.96 -25.54 14.37
N THR A 634 -20.96 -26.85 14.14
CA THR A 634 -20.92 -27.85 15.22
C THR A 634 -19.74 -28.78 14.95
N VAL A 635 -18.84 -28.89 15.91
CA VAL A 635 -17.62 -29.70 15.80
C VAL A 635 -17.74 -30.90 16.75
N ASP A 636 -17.53 -32.11 16.22
CA ASP A 636 -17.33 -33.31 17.01
C ASP A 636 -15.83 -33.68 16.96
N PRO A 637 -15.03 -33.26 17.97
CA PRO A 637 -13.60 -33.54 17.97
C PRO A 637 -13.27 -35.03 18.15
N SER A 638 -14.20 -35.82 18.69
CA SER A 638 -14.02 -37.26 18.90
C SER A 638 -14.22 -38.04 17.60
N ALA A 639 -15.23 -37.69 16.82
CA ALA A 639 -15.49 -38.24 15.50
C ALA A 639 -14.63 -37.60 14.39
N ARG A 640 -13.98 -36.47 14.70
CA ARG A 640 -13.26 -35.62 13.73
C ARG A 640 -14.15 -35.20 12.57
N THR A 641 -15.35 -34.73 12.92
CA THR A 641 -16.31 -34.20 11.96
C THR A 641 -16.76 -32.81 12.34
N ALA A 642 -17.20 -32.04 11.35
CA ALA A 642 -17.81 -30.74 11.57
C ALA A 642 -19.03 -30.56 10.65
N VAL A 643 -20.15 -30.12 11.21
CA VAL A 643 -21.32 -29.70 10.46
C VAL A 643 -21.30 -28.19 10.35
N VAL A 644 -21.20 -27.68 9.12
CA VAL A 644 -21.02 -26.26 8.82
C VAL A 644 -22.19 -25.79 7.97
N GLY A 645 -22.91 -24.78 8.46
CA GLY A 645 -23.93 -24.08 7.68
C GLY A 645 -23.33 -23.37 6.47
N SER A 646 -24.04 -23.38 5.33
CA SER A 646 -23.52 -22.85 4.05
C SER A 646 -23.33 -21.33 4.03
N GLY A 647 -23.89 -20.62 5.01
CA GLY A 647 -23.72 -19.18 5.22
C GLY A 647 -22.39 -18.80 5.88
N ASN A 648 -21.58 -19.76 6.30
CA ASN A 648 -20.28 -19.47 6.92
C ASN A 648 -19.20 -19.10 5.90
N ARG A 649 -18.21 -18.35 6.38
CA ARG A 649 -17.03 -17.93 5.63
C ARG A 649 -15.80 -18.71 6.08
N LEU A 650 -14.80 -18.83 5.20
CA LEU A 650 -13.62 -19.66 5.45
C LEU A 650 -12.87 -19.24 6.73
N GLY A 651 -12.73 -17.94 6.99
CA GLY A 651 -12.02 -17.43 8.17
C GLY A 651 -12.69 -17.84 9.48
N ASP A 652 -14.02 -17.72 9.56
CA ASP A 652 -14.78 -18.08 10.76
C ASP A 652 -14.78 -19.59 11.00
N ILE A 653 -14.79 -20.39 9.92
CA ILE A 653 -14.65 -21.85 10.01
C ILE A 653 -13.26 -22.23 10.50
N ALA A 654 -12.21 -21.60 9.98
CA ALA A 654 -10.84 -21.87 10.40
C ALA A 654 -10.65 -21.60 11.90
N LEU A 655 -11.18 -20.48 12.40
CA LEU A 655 -11.17 -20.15 13.83
C LEU A 655 -11.95 -21.18 14.65
N ALA A 656 -13.18 -21.51 14.23
CA ALA A 656 -14.04 -22.44 14.96
C ALA A 656 -13.46 -23.86 15.05
N LEU A 657 -12.76 -24.34 14.01
CA LEU A 657 -12.07 -25.63 14.05
C LEU A 657 -10.79 -25.57 14.90
N ASN A 658 -10.05 -24.47 14.83
CA ASN A 658 -8.81 -24.30 15.59
C ASN A 658 -9.04 -24.30 17.11
N ASP A 659 -10.20 -23.85 17.58
CA ASP A 659 -10.60 -23.94 19.00
C ASP A 659 -10.59 -25.38 19.54
N TYR A 660 -10.69 -26.37 18.65
CA TYR A 660 -10.61 -27.81 18.97
C TYR A 660 -9.28 -28.44 18.55
N GLY A 661 -8.30 -27.65 18.10
CA GLY A 661 -7.05 -28.15 17.52
C GLY A 661 -7.24 -28.88 16.19
N LEU A 662 -8.29 -28.51 15.44
CA LEU A 662 -8.66 -29.12 14.17
C LEU A 662 -8.54 -28.11 13.02
N ALA A 663 -8.49 -28.63 11.80
CA ALA A 663 -8.32 -27.91 10.55
C ALA A 663 -8.99 -28.67 9.41
N MET A 664 -9.15 -28.01 8.26
CA MET A 664 -9.63 -28.64 7.03
C MET A 664 -8.94 -28.02 5.81
N PRO A 665 -8.93 -28.67 4.63
CA PRO A 665 -8.49 -28.00 3.43
C PRO A 665 -9.48 -26.89 3.05
N HIS A 666 -8.94 -25.70 2.78
CA HIS A 666 -9.68 -24.55 2.24
C HIS A 666 -8.71 -23.47 1.72
N GLY A 667 -9.21 -22.53 0.94
CA GLY A 667 -8.45 -21.36 0.45
C GLY A 667 -8.16 -20.32 1.55
N THR A 668 -7.27 -19.37 1.30
CA THR A 668 -6.79 -18.42 2.32
C THR A 668 -7.63 -17.15 2.45
N CYS A 669 -8.47 -16.81 1.45
CA CYS A 669 -9.32 -15.62 1.52
C CYS A 669 -10.43 -15.79 2.58
N PRO A 670 -10.42 -15.02 3.68
CA PRO A 670 -11.31 -15.30 4.82
C PRO A 670 -12.78 -15.08 4.53
N TYR A 671 -13.12 -14.17 3.61
CA TYR A 671 -14.49 -13.76 3.29
C TYR A 671 -15.19 -14.66 2.26
N VAL A 672 -14.49 -15.66 1.72
CA VAL A 672 -15.10 -16.62 0.78
C VAL A 672 -16.12 -17.48 1.50
N GLY A 673 -17.28 -17.64 0.89
CA GLY A 673 -18.36 -18.48 1.41
C GLY A 673 -18.12 -19.98 1.18
N ILE A 674 -18.31 -20.80 2.22
CA ILE A 674 -18.01 -22.24 2.17
C ILE A 674 -18.89 -22.99 1.16
N GLY A 675 -20.17 -22.60 1.03
CA GLY A 675 -21.12 -23.31 0.17
C GLY A 675 -20.72 -23.28 -1.31
N GLY A 676 -20.18 -22.15 -1.79
CA GLY A 676 -19.61 -22.05 -3.14
C GLY A 676 -18.26 -22.75 -3.24
N HIS A 677 -17.36 -22.47 -2.28
CA HIS A 677 -16.00 -23.01 -2.28
C HIS A 677 -15.95 -24.54 -2.36
N SER A 678 -16.76 -25.24 -1.57
CA SER A 678 -16.83 -26.70 -1.56
C SER A 678 -17.62 -27.32 -2.72
N SER A 679 -18.33 -26.52 -3.52
CA SER A 679 -19.12 -27.04 -4.64
C SER A 679 -18.29 -27.28 -5.89
N TYR A 680 -17.08 -26.71 -5.98
CA TYR A 680 -16.26 -26.66 -7.20
C TYR A 680 -14.78 -26.93 -6.91
N GLY A 681 -14.52 -27.97 -6.13
CA GLY A 681 -13.19 -28.33 -5.64
C GLY A 681 -12.98 -27.82 -4.22
N GLY A 682 -12.64 -26.55 -4.11
CA GLY A 682 -12.21 -25.94 -2.85
C GLY A 682 -10.73 -26.19 -2.62
N PHE A 683 -9.92 -25.46 -3.37
CA PHE A 683 -8.46 -25.53 -3.36
C PHE A 683 -7.85 -24.59 -2.32
N GLY A 684 -6.74 -25.01 -1.73
CA GLY A 684 -5.82 -24.19 -0.94
C GLY A 684 -4.51 -24.92 -0.63
N PHE A 685 -3.61 -24.29 0.13
CA PHE A 685 -2.25 -24.79 0.38
C PHE A 685 -2.20 -26.17 1.05
N THR A 686 -3.22 -26.56 1.82
CA THR A 686 -3.31 -27.87 2.47
C THR A 686 -3.95 -28.95 1.58
N SER A 687 -4.44 -28.62 0.39
CA SER A 687 -5.16 -29.57 -0.47
C SER A 687 -4.30 -30.73 -0.96
N ARG A 688 -2.99 -30.53 -1.17
CA ARG A 688 -2.08 -31.65 -1.49
C ARG A 688 -1.95 -32.66 -0.35
N MET A 689 -2.12 -32.22 0.89
CA MET A 689 -2.03 -33.04 2.10
C MET A 689 -3.35 -33.75 2.45
N TRP A 690 -4.49 -33.13 2.19
CA TRP A 690 -5.81 -33.62 2.65
C TRP A 690 -6.85 -33.84 1.53
N GLY A 691 -6.51 -33.57 0.28
CA GLY A 691 -7.45 -33.51 -0.83
C GLY A 691 -8.16 -32.15 -0.89
N LEU A 692 -9.04 -31.97 -1.86
CA LEU A 692 -9.86 -30.77 -1.96
C LEU A 692 -10.89 -30.70 -0.83
N THR A 693 -11.44 -29.51 -0.56
CA THR A 693 -12.54 -29.33 0.40
C THR A 693 -13.69 -30.30 0.12
N LEU A 694 -14.05 -30.50 -1.15
CA LEU A 694 -15.15 -31.39 -1.54
C LEU A 694 -14.86 -32.88 -1.31
N ASP A 695 -13.60 -33.29 -1.25
CA ASP A 695 -13.23 -34.70 -1.02
C ASP A 695 -13.52 -35.11 0.43
N ASN A 696 -13.57 -34.11 1.31
CA ASN A 696 -13.79 -34.26 2.73
C ASN A 696 -15.26 -34.11 3.12
N VAL A 697 -16.17 -33.94 2.16
CA VAL A 697 -17.60 -33.89 2.41
C VAL A 697 -18.13 -35.31 2.65
N LEU A 698 -18.76 -35.51 3.80
CA LEU A 698 -19.45 -36.75 4.19
C LEU A 698 -20.92 -36.72 3.77
N SER A 699 -21.58 -35.56 3.93
CA SER A 699 -22.97 -35.38 3.55
C SER A 699 -23.37 -33.91 3.37
N ILE A 700 -24.46 -33.68 2.66
CA ILE A 700 -24.96 -32.33 2.32
C ILE A 700 -26.47 -32.30 2.57
N ASN A 701 -26.94 -31.36 3.40
CA ASN A 701 -28.36 -31.07 3.54
C ASN A 701 -28.74 -29.97 2.54
N LEU A 702 -29.80 -30.19 1.76
CA LEU A 702 -30.10 -29.34 0.61
C LEU A 702 -31.60 -29.25 0.31
N VAL A 703 -31.95 -28.26 -0.51
CA VAL A 703 -33.30 -28.05 -1.05
C VAL A 703 -33.27 -28.14 -2.57
N LEU A 704 -34.08 -29.04 -3.13
CA LEU A 704 -34.22 -29.26 -4.58
C LEU A 704 -35.13 -28.22 -5.24
N ALA A 705 -35.12 -28.17 -6.58
CA ALA A 705 -35.88 -27.22 -7.38
C ALA A 705 -37.41 -27.31 -7.18
N ASN A 706 -37.92 -28.45 -6.74
CA ASN A 706 -39.33 -28.65 -6.38
C ASN A 706 -39.65 -28.29 -4.91
N GLY A 707 -38.66 -27.77 -4.16
CA GLY A 707 -38.75 -27.45 -2.73
C GLY A 707 -38.62 -28.66 -1.80
N THR A 708 -38.21 -29.83 -2.30
CA THR A 708 -37.97 -30.99 -1.43
C THR A 708 -36.73 -30.77 -0.59
N ILE A 709 -36.90 -30.87 0.74
CA ILE A 709 -35.81 -30.87 1.71
C ILE A 709 -35.25 -32.28 1.81
N THR A 710 -33.96 -32.47 1.54
CA THR A 710 -33.35 -33.80 1.55
C THR A 710 -31.87 -33.74 1.94
N LYS A 711 -31.28 -34.93 2.07
CA LYS A 711 -29.86 -35.14 2.33
C LYS A 711 -29.24 -35.89 1.15
N ALA A 712 -28.03 -35.50 0.76
CA ALA A 712 -27.19 -36.21 -0.20
C ALA A 712 -25.95 -36.73 0.54
N SER A 713 -25.67 -38.02 0.39
CA SER A 713 -24.51 -38.73 0.94
C SER A 713 -24.23 -39.95 0.07
N LYS A 714 -23.20 -40.72 0.40
CA LYS A 714 -22.92 -42.01 -0.28
C LYS A 714 -24.11 -42.98 -0.23
N ASP A 715 -24.90 -42.94 0.84
CA ASP A 715 -25.98 -43.89 1.08
C ASP A 715 -27.38 -43.32 0.75
N ILE A 716 -27.48 -42.00 0.61
CA ILE A 716 -28.75 -41.28 0.38
C ILE A 716 -28.56 -40.36 -0.82
N ASN A 717 -29.28 -40.62 -1.92
CA ASN A 717 -29.15 -39.89 -3.19
C ASN A 717 -27.69 -39.83 -3.72
N PRO A 718 -27.04 -40.98 -3.97
CA PRO A 718 -25.61 -41.03 -4.32
C PRO A 718 -25.25 -40.27 -5.61
N ASP A 719 -26.11 -40.28 -6.63
CA ASP A 719 -25.87 -39.52 -7.87
C ASP A 719 -25.92 -38.01 -7.64
N LEU A 720 -26.87 -37.54 -6.81
CA LEU A 720 -26.92 -36.15 -6.40
C LEU A 720 -25.69 -35.80 -5.54
N PHE A 721 -25.29 -36.68 -4.63
CA PHE A 721 -24.09 -36.48 -3.80
C PHE A 721 -22.80 -36.38 -4.63
N TRP A 722 -22.70 -37.17 -5.70
CA TRP A 722 -21.62 -37.07 -6.67
C TRP A 722 -21.66 -35.72 -7.40
N ALA A 723 -22.83 -35.31 -7.90
CA ALA A 723 -23.01 -34.07 -8.65
C ALA A 723 -22.78 -32.79 -7.81
N MET A 724 -23.24 -32.80 -6.55
CA MET A 724 -23.04 -31.68 -5.63
C MET A 724 -21.55 -31.39 -5.35
N ARG A 725 -20.68 -32.40 -5.51
CA ARG A 725 -19.23 -32.28 -5.36
C ARG A 725 -18.56 -32.04 -6.72
N GLY A 726 -18.85 -30.90 -7.32
CA GLY A 726 -18.26 -30.46 -8.59
C GLY A 726 -19.16 -29.55 -9.42
N ALA A 727 -20.48 -29.56 -9.18
CA ALA A 727 -21.45 -28.76 -9.93
C ALA A 727 -22.69 -28.35 -9.09
N GLY A 728 -22.54 -28.26 -7.76
CA GLY A 728 -23.68 -28.21 -6.81
C GLY A 728 -24.75 -27.15 -7.06
N PRO A 729 -24.41 -25.87 -7.30
CA PRO A 729 -25.39 -24.82 -7.57
C PRO A 729 -26.34 -25.08 -8.75
N SER A 730 -25.98 -25.99 -9.66
CA SER A 730 -26.88 -26.39 -10.75
C SER A 730 -28.03 -27.28 -10.28
N PHE A 731 -27.93 -27.95 -9.13
CA PHE A 731 -28.88 -29.00 -8.73
C PHE A 731 -29.71 -28.66 -7.49
N ALA A 732 -29.13 -27.93 -6.53
CA ALA A 732 -29.76 -27.66 -5.26
C ALA A 732 -29.15 -26.47 -4.51
N ILE A 733 -29.89 -25.93 -3.54
CA ILE A 733 -29.37 -24.98 -2.56
C ILE A 733 -28.91 -25.74 -1.32
N THR A 734 -27.62 -25.65 -1.03
CA THR A 734 -27.01 -26.24 0.16
C THR A 734 -27.35 -25.44 1.41
N THR A 735 -27.77 -26.10 2.48
CA THR A 735 -28.06 -25.49 3.79
C THR A 735 -26.97 -25.75 4.81
N SER A 736 -26.43 -26.96 4.83
CA SER A 736 -25.30 -27.35 5.68
C SER A 736 -24.55 -28.53 5.07
N ILE A 737 -23.28 -28.64 5.43
CA ILE A 737 -22.36 -29.66 4.93
C ILE A 737 -21.68 -30.29 6.13
N GLU A 738 -21.63 -31.62 6.14
CA GLU A 738 -20.86 -32.40 7.10
C GLU A 738 -19.50 -32.74 6.49
N PHE A 739 -18.43 -32.31 7.15
CA PHE A 739 -17.05 -32.53 6.72
C PHE A 739 -16.32 -33.48 7.65
N ASN A 740 -15.40 -34.26 7.07
CA ASN A 740 -14.26 -34.81 7.77
C ASN A 740 -13.23 -33.69 8.02
N VAL A 741 -12.71 -33.59 9.25
CA VAL A 741 -11.70 -32.60 9.64
C VAL A 741 -10.46 -33.27 10.22
N PHE A 742 -9.35 -32.55 10.28
CA PHE A 742 -8.03 -33.10 10.57
C PHE A 742 -7.40 -32.42 11.77
N PRO A 743 -6.47 -33.07 12.50
CA PRO A 743 -5.63 -32.37 13.46
C PRO A 743 -4.90 -31.21 12.78
N ALA A 744 -4.99 -30.02 13.40
CA ALA A 744 -4.25 -28.86 12.93
C ALA A 744 -2.74 -29.12 13.05
N PRO A 745 -1.93 -28.86 12.00
CA PRO A 745 -0.48 -28.95 12.10
C PRO A 745 0.05 -28.08 13.25
N ALA A 746 0.75 -28.72 14.18
CA ALA A 746 1.29 -28.05 15.37
C ALA A 746 2.42 -27.06 15.02
N SER A 747 3.10 -27.28 13.90
CA SER A 747 4.13 -26.39 13.38
C SER A 747 3.94 -26.26 11.87
N VAL A 748 3.98 -25.03 11.39
CA VAL A 748 3.96 -24.67 9.97
C VAL A 748 5.07 -23.66 9.74
N ILE A 749 5.74 -23.74 8.59
CA ILE A 749 6.66 -22.68 8.14
C ILE A 749 6.05 -22.07 6.89
N VAL A 750 5.65 -20.80 6.97
CA VAL A 750 5.35 -20.00 5.78
C VAL A 750 6.67 -19.56 5.15
N PHE A 751 6.83 -19.77 3.86
CA PHE A 751 8.04 -19.41 3.13
C PHE A 751 7.72 -18.47 1.97
N GLN A 752 8.65 -17.56 1.69
CA GLN A 752 8.64 -16.68 0.53
C GLN A 752 10.07 -16.56 -0.01
N TYR A 753 10.29 -17.01 -1.23
CA TYR A 753 11.56 -16.89 -1.96
C TYR A 753 11.32 -15.98 -3.17
N ASN A 754 12.08 -14.90 -3.31
CA ASN A 754 11.80 -13.88 -4.33
C ASN A 754 12.98 -13.67 -5.27
N TRP A 755 12.65 -13.45 -6.54
CA TRP A 755 13.57 -13.14 -7.63
C TRP A 755 13.04 -12.01 -8.52
N HIS A 756 13.95 -11.29 -9.16
CA HIS A 756 13.65 -10.41 -10.29
C HIS A 756 14.32 -10.98 -11.54
N LEU A 757 13.50 -11.47 -12.48
CA LEU A 757 13.98 -12.25 -13.61
C LEU A 757 13.66 -11.55 -14.93
N ASP A 758 14.59 -11.61 -15.87
CA ASP A 758 14.30 -11.32 -17.27
C ASP A 758 13.43 -12.43 -17.89
N VAL A 759 12.85 -12.16 -19.06
CA VAL A 759 11.91 -13.10 -19.72
C VAL A 759 12.50 -14.51 -19.90
N PRO A 760 13.72 -14.71 -20.45
CA PRO A 760 14.27 -16.06 -20.64
C PRO A 760 14.51 -16.80 -19.31
N THR A 761 15.00 -16.10 -18.29
CA THR A 761 15.27 -16.71 -16.98
C THR A 761 13.97 -17.03 -16.26
N ALA A 762 12.95 -16.18 -16.35
CA ALA A 762 11.62 -16.43 -15.79
C ALA A 762 10.93 -17.63 -16.46
N ALA A 763 11.05 -17.77 -17.78
CA ALA A 763 10.51 -18.91 -18.53
C ALA A 763 11.21 -20.22 -18.15
N THR A 764 12.51 -20.15 -17.89
CA THR A 764 13.31 -21.28 -17.38
C THR A 764 12.94 -21.62 -15.94
N ALA A 765 12.74 -20.62 -15.08
CA ALA A 765 12.32 -20.80 -13.69
C ALA A 765 10.97 -21.51 -13.59
N LEU A 766 10.00 -21.16 -14.44
CA LEU A 766 8.72 -21.85 -14.52
C LEU A 766 8.88 -23.30 -15.01
N ASP A 767 9.81 -23.56 -15.94
CA ASP A 767 10.15 -24.94 -16.35
C ASP A 767 10.77 -25.74 -15.20
N THR A 768 11.67 -25.12 -14.43
CA THR A 768 12.26 -25.71 -13.22
C THR A 768 11.18 -26.06 -12.21
N PHE A 769 10.17 -25.20 -12.04
CA PHE A 769 9.04 -25.49 -11.16
C PHE A 769 8.18 -26.65 -11.69
N GLN A 770 7.90 -26.70 -12.99
CA GLN A 770 7.20 -27.85 -13.62
C GLN A 770 7.93 -29.17 -13.33
N LYS A 771 9.26 -29.19 -13.50
CA LYS A 771 10.09 -30.36 -13.24
C LYS A 771 10.08 -30.75 -11.77
N PHE A 772 10.22 -29.77 -10.88
CA PHE A 772 10.21 -29.98 -9.43
C PHE A 772 8.92 -30.65 -8.95
N VAL A 773 7.78 -30.32 -9.54
CA VAL A 773 6.48 -30.89 -9.15
C VAL A 773 6.29 -32.34 -9.60
N VAL A 774 6.86 -32.70 -10.76
CA VAL A 774 6.84 -34.10 -11.25
C VAL A 774 7.97 -34.95 -10.68
N GLU A 775 8.89 -34.37 -9.91
CA GLU A 775 9.91 -35.16 -9.22
C GLU A 775 9.23 -36.22 -8.36
N PRO A 776 9.65 -37.49 -8.45
CA PRO A 776 9.14 -38.51 -7.56
C PRO A 776 9.57 -38.13 -6.14
N ASN A 777 8.60 -38.01 -5.23
CA ASN A 777 8.76 -37.74 -3.79
C ASN A 777 8.56 -36.29 -3.31
N LEU A 778 7.91 -35.41 -4.08
CA LEU A 778 7.48 -34.13 -3.51
C LEU A 778 6.44 -34.37 -2.41
N SER A 779 6.78 -34.04 -1.16
CA SER A 779 5.93 -34.30 0.00
C SER A 779 4.55 -33.64 -0.15
N PRO A 780 3.44 -34.32 0.22
CA PRO A 780 2.10 -33.74 0.14
C PRO A 780 1.87 -32.56 1.10
N GLU A 781 2.71 -32.41 2.13
CA GLU A 781 2.72 -31.29 3.09
C GLU A 781 3.31 -29.99 2.52
N PHE A 782 3.88 -30.03 1.31
CA PHE A 782 4.38 -28.85 0.61
C PHE A 782 3.25 -28.20 -0.21
N GLY A 783 2.70 -27.11 0.31
CA GLY A 783 1.78 -26.23 -0.43
C GLY A 783 2.53 -25.00 -0.91
N ALA A 784 2.42 -24.65 -2.20
CA ALA A 784 3.12 -23.51 -2.76
C ALA A 784 2.39 -22.90 -3.97
N GLU A 785 2.81 -21.72 -4.35
CA GLU A 785 2.44 -21.07 -5.59
C GLU A 785 3.61 -20.21 -6.09
N ILE A 786 3.70 -20.04 -7.41
CA ILE A 786 4.49 -18.96 -7.99
C ILE A 786 3.62 -17.73 -8.10
N VAL A 787 4.00 -16.65 -7.43
CA VAL A 787 3.38 -15.34 -7.53
C VAL A 787 4.18 -14.50 -8.52
N LEU A 788 3.53 -14.10 -9.61
CA LEU A 788 4.10 -13.25 -10.65
C LEU A 788 3.45 -11.87 -10.56
N THR A 789 4.27 -10.84 -10.39
CA THR A 789 3.83 -9.44 -10.34
C THR A 789 4.70 -8.57 -11.24
N ARG A 790 4.27 -7.32 -11.43
CA ARG A 790 4.96 -6.33 -12.26
C ARG A 790 6.43 -6.19 -11.83
N GLY A 791 7.34 -6.29 -12.79
CA GLY A 791 8.76 -6.01 -12.57
C GLY A 791 9.02 -4.52 -12.33
N ALA A 792 10.18 -4.19 -11.76
CA ALA A 792 10.59 -2.79 -11.54
C ALA A 792 10.88 -2.04 -12.85
N VAL A 793 11.17 -2.75 -13.94
CA VAL A 793 11.43 -2.21 -15.28
C VAL A 793 10.78 -3.11 -16.33
N ALA A 794 10.45 -2.53 -17.48
CA ALA A 794 9.97 -3.29 -18.63
C ALA A 794 10.99 -4.37 -19.03
N GLY A 795 10.50 -5.55 -19.39
CA GLY A 795 11.34 -6.72 -19.70
C GLY A 795 11.67 -7.62 -18.51
N ASN A 796 11.27 -7.23 -17.29
CA ASN A 796 11.43 -8.05 -16.09
C ASN A 796 10.08 -8.42 -15.46
N VAL A 797 10.06 -9.55 -14.76
CA VAL A 797 8.93 -10.02 -13.93
C VAL A 797 9.44 -10.26 -12.51
N THR A 798 8.65 -9.86 -11.51
CA THR A 798 8.90 -10.28 -10.13
C THR A 798 8.34 -11.69 -9.95
N PHE A 799 9.21 -12.62 -9.62
CA PHE A 799 8.91 -14.05 -9.50
C PHE A 799 9.08 -14.48 -8.05
N GLY A 800 8.01 -14.88 -7.38
CA GLY A 800 8.05 -15.32 -5.98
C GLY A 800 7.55 -16.76 -5.82
N LEU A 801 8.28 -17.62 -5.12
CA LEU A 801 7.78 -18.89 -4.61
C LEU A 801 7.26 -18.66 -3.19
N THR A 802 5.94 -18.66 -3.03
CA THR A 802 5.26 -18.43 -1.74
C THR A 802 4.48 -19.67 -1.33
N GLY A 803 4.45 -20.01 -0.04
CA GLY A 803 3.66 -21.15 0.41
C GLY A 803 3.83 -21.49 1.88
N ALA A 804 3.35 -22.66 2.26
CA ALA A 804 3.44 -23.20 3.60
C ALA A 804 3.90 -24.65 3.60
N TRP A 805 4.78 -24.96 4.55
CA TRP A 805 5.23 -26.30 4.86
C TRP A 805 4.54 -26.82 6.11
N HIS A 806 3.75 -27.87 5.96
CA HIS A 806 2.93 -28.45 7.03
C HIS A 806 3.53 -29.73 7.66
N GLY A 807 4.74 -30.13 7.25
CA GLY A 807 5.43 -31.33 7.73
C GLY A 807 6.45 -31.03 8.83
N ASP A 808 7.37 -31.97 9.08
CA ASP A 808 8.48 -31.77 10.03
C ASP A 808 9.30 -30.53 9.62
N PRO A 809 9.38 -29.48 10.46
CA PRO A 809 10.10 -28.25 10.16
C PRO A 809 11.55 -28.45 9.66
N ASN A 810 12.22 -29.51 10.12
CA ASN A 810 13.61 -29.81 9.76
C ASN A 810 13.75 -30.29 8.30
N LEU A 811 12.65 -30.64 7.65
CA LEU A 811 12.65 -31.18 6.29
C LEU A 811 12.40 -30.12 5.22
N LEU A 812 11.91 -28.92 5.55
CA LEU A 812 11.62 -27.88 4.55
C LEU A 812 12.82 -27.58 3.65
N ASN A 813 13.98 -27.29 4.25
CA ASN A 813 15.20 -26.97 3.48
C ASN A 813 15.58 -28.10 2.53
N ARG A 814 15.41 -29.36 2.95
CA ARG A 814 15.69 -30.52 2.10
C ARG A 814 14.65 -30.66 0.99
N THR A 815 13.38 -30.38 1.28
CA THR A 815 12.27 -30.45 0.31
C THR A 815 12.44 -29.42 -0.80
N VAL A 816 12.82 -28.18 -0.47
CA VAL A 816 12.92 -27.08 -1.44
C VAL A 816 14.29 -26.97 -2.11
N ALA A 817 15.33 -27.62 -1.54
CA ALA A 817 16.70 -27.56 -2.06
C ALA A 817 16.84 -27.92 -3.56
N PRO A 818 16.19 -28.96 -4.11
CA PRO A 818 16.29 -29.28 -5.53
C PRO A 818 15.84 -28.13 -6.43
N PHE A 819 14.73 -27.47 -6.07
CA PHE A 819 14.23 -26.29 -6.77
C PHE A 819 15.21 -25.11 -6.66
N LEU A 820 15.63 -24.76 -5.44
CA LEU A 820 16.53 -23.62 -5.23
C LEU A 820 17.90 -23.81 -5.89
N ALA A 821 18.41 -25.04 -5.95
CA ALA A 821 19.68 -25.35 -6.61
C ALA A 821 19.65 -25.14 -8.13
N ALA A 822 18.45 -25.24 -8.73
CA ALA A 822 18.23 -25.03 -10.16
C ALA A 822 17.79 -23.59 -10.50
N MET A 823 17.68 -22.72 -9.49
CA MET A 823 17.29 -21.32 -9.63
C MET A 823 18.52 -20.39 -9.56
N PRO A 824 18.44 -19.18 -10.14
CA PRO A 824 19.46 -18.15 -9.92
C PRO A 824 19.53 -17.70 -8.44
N PRO A 825 20.58 -16.96 -8.05
CA PRO A 825 20.68 -16.43 -6.69
C PRO A 825 19.44 -15.64 -6.28
N LEU A 826 18.97 -15.87 -5.05
CA LEU A 826 17.80 -15.23 -4.46
C LEU A 826 18.01 -13.72 -4.27
N ASN A 827 16.96 -12.94 -4.47
CA ASN A 827 16.93 -11.53 -4.06
C ASN A 827 16.53 -11.40 -2.58
N ALA A 828 15.54 -12.18 -2.13
CA ALA A 828 15.09 -12.18 -0.74
C ALA A 828 14.51 -13.54 -0.35
N VAL A 829 14.60 -13.87 0.94
CA VAL A 829 13.95 -15.03 1.55
C VAL A 829 13.34 -14.65 2.89
N THR A 830 12.11 -15.10 3.12
CA THR A 830 11.42 -14.99 4.41
C THR A 830 10.93 -16.37 4.81
N LEU A 831 11.27 -16.79 6.02
CA LEU A 831 10.76 -18.02 6.65
C LEU A 831 10.10 -17.66 7.97
N THR A 832 8.80 -17.87 8.06
CA THR A 832 7.98 -17.51 9.22
C THR A 832 7.45 -18.78 9.87
N PRO A 833 8.10 -19.31 10.91
CA PRO A 833 7.57 -20.42 11.69
C PRO A 833 6.35 -19.95 12.50
N GLY A 834 5.36 -20.82 12.63
CA GLY A 834 4.17 -20.60 13.42
C GLY A 834 3.35 -21.89 13.55
N ASN A 835 2.10 -21.77 13.96
CA ASN A 835 1.13 -22.86 13.91
C ASN A 835 0.23 -22.74 12.67
N TRP A 836 -0.72 -23.69 12.53
CA TRP A 836 -1.64 -23.69 11.40
C TRP A 836 -2.46 -22.39 11.28
N ILE A 837 -3.12 -21.93 12.35
CA ILE A 837 -4.01 -20.75 12.24
C ILE A 837 -3.23 -19.46 11.96
N GLU A 838 -2.03 -19.33 12.52
CA GLU A 838 -1.10 -18.23 12.23
C GLU A 838 -0.68 -18.26 10.76
N SER A 839 -0.41 -19.43 10.19
CA SER A 839 -0.08 -19.57 8.78
C SER A 839 -1.24 -19.18 7.86
N VAL A 840 -2.47 -19.56 8.21
CA VAL A 840 -3.68 -19.18 7.47
C VAL A 840 -3.87 -17.67 7.54
N SER A 841 -3.71 -17.06 8.73
CA SER A 841 -3.80 -15.61 8.91
C SER A 841 -2.73 -14.85 8.14
N PHE A 842 -1.49 -15.36 8.10
CA PHE A 842 -0.40 -14.75 7.35
C PHE A 842 -0.67 -14.78 5.85
N LEU A 843 -1.02 -15.95 5.31
CA LEU A 843 -1.30 -16.14 3.89
C LEU A 843 -2.58 -15.42 3.44
N ALA A 844 -3.53 -15.17 4.35
CA ALA A 844 -4.73 -14.38 4.09
C ALA A 844 -4.46 -12.88 3.93
N GLY A 845 -3.36 -12.37 4.48
CA GLY A 845 -3.04 -10.94 4.50
C GLY A 845 -4.06 -10.06 5.23
N SER A 846 -5.01 -10.65 5.97
CA SER A 846 -6.14 -9.98 6.61
C SER A 846 -6.63 -10.76 7.84
N THR A 847 -7.53 -10.16 8.61
CA THR A 847 -8.14 -10.81 9.79
C THR A 847 -9.02 -12.00 9.37
N LEU A 848 -8.87 -13.13 10.07
CA LEU A 848 -9.73 -14.31 9.85
C LEU A 848 -11.14 -14.12 10.41
N ASN A 849 -11.31 -13.27 11.42
CA ASN A 849 -12.63 -12.99 12.00
C ASN A 849 -13.40 -12.03 11.07
N THR A 850 -14.33 -12.57 10.30
CA THR A 850 -15.02 -11.80 9.26
C THR A 850 -16.16 -10.93 9.81
N SER A 851 -16.45 -11.04 11.12
CA SER A 851 -17.35 -10.11 11.82
C SER A 851 -16.62 -8.82 12.26
N SER A 852 -15.29 -8.85 12.35
CA SER A 852 -14.48 -7.74 12.83
C SER A 852 -14.23 -6.65 11.79
N ALA A 853 -14.38 -6.98 10.50
CA ALA A 853 -14.28 -6.04 9.39
C ALA A 853 -15.27 -6.41 8.28
N PRO A 854 -15.82 -5.43 7.54
CA PRO A 854 -16.66 -5.72 6.40
C PRO A 854 -15.83 -6.25 5.24
N ASP A 855 -16.47 -7.09 4.42
CA ASP A 855 -15.93 -7.50 3.13
C ASP A 855 -15.77 -6.29 2.20
N TYR A 856 -14.79 -6.35 1.29
CA TYR A 856 -14.59 -5.31 0.27
C TYR A 856 -15.18 -5.75 -1.07
N THR A 857 -15.35 -4.81 -2.00
CA THR A 857 -15.77 -5.11 -3.37
C THR A 857 -14.63 -4.78 -4.33
N ASP A 858 -14.59 -5.44 -5.47
CA ASP A 858 -13.55 -5.26 -6.47
C ASP A 858 -14.14 -5.15 -7.89
N THR A 859 -13.42 -4.56 -8.84
CA THR A 859 -13.82 -4.47 -10.25
C THR A 859 -12.76 -5.16 -11.09
N PHE A 860 -12.99 -6.43 -11.43
CA PHE A 860 -11.95 -7.25 -12.03
C PHE A 860 -12.43 -8.16 -13.16
N TYR A 861 -11.48 -8.59 -13.97
CA TYR A 861 -11.61 -9.72 -14.88
C TYR A 861 -10.63 -10.80 -14.43
N ALA A 862 -11.12 -12.04 -14.40
CA ALA A 862 -10.33 -13.18 -14.00
C ALA A 862 -10.50 -14.30 -15.02
N LYS A 863 -9.43 -15.06 -15.23
CA LYS A 863 -9.40 -16.26 -16.07
C LYS A 863 -8.68 -17.37 -15.31
N SER A 864 -8.79 -18.60 -15.78
CA SER A 864 -8.02 -19.70 -15.20
C SER A 864 -7.58 -20.73 -16.23
N LEU A 865 -6.42 -21.35 -15.97
CA LEU A 865 -5.91 -22.48 -16.74
C LEU A 865 -5.44 -23.57 -15.78
N MET A 866 -5.91 -24.80 -15.96
CA MET A 866 -5.42 -25.96 -15.24
C MET A 866 -4.48 -26.74 -16.16
N THR A 867 -3.18 -26.71 -15.84
CA THR A 867 -2.13 -27.35 -16.64
C THR A 867 -2.17 -28.87 -16.43
N PRO A 868 -2.39 -29.69 -17.48
CA PRO A 868 -2.38 -31.14 -17.35
C PRO A 868 -1.01 -31.67 -16.94
N GLU A 869 -0.95 -32.57 -15.97
CA GLU A 869 0.32 -33.14 -15.50
C GLU A 869 1.06 -33.93 -16.60
N ALA A 870 0.30 -34.63 -17.45
CA ALA A 870 0.83 -35.39 -18.58
C ALA A 870 1.30 -34.50 -19.76
N SER A 871 0.92 -33.22 -19.78
CA SER A 871 1.30 -32.29 -20.83
C SER A 871 1.54 -30.88 -20.27
N PRO A 872 2.68 -30.64 -19.58
CA PRO A 872 3.05 -29.32 -19.07
C PRO A 872 3.22 -28.29 -20.19
N MET A 873 3.27 -26.99 -19.83
CA MET A 873 3.53 -25.92 -20.81
C MET A 873 4.93 -26.10 -21.41
N ASN A 874 5.02 -26.01 -22.74
CA ASN A 874 6.28 -26.09 -23.46
C ASN A 874 7.04 -24.74 -23.39
N GLU A 875 8.25 -24.69 -23.96
CA GLU A 875 9.10 -23.51 -23.92
C GLU A 875 8.47 -22.28 -24.57
N ALA A 876 7.79 -22.45 -25.71
CA ALA A 876 7.13 -21.35 -26.42
C ALA A 876 6.01 -20.74 -25.57
N ALA A 877 5.17 -21.57 -24.94
CA ALA A 877 4.10 -21.12 -24.06
C ALA A 877 4.63 -20.36 -22.84
N ARG A 878 5.65 -20.90 -22.15
CA ARG A 878 6.25 -20.22 -20.98
C ARG A 878 6.94 -18.91 -21.36
N THR A 879 7.65 -18.89 -22.49
CA THR A 879 8.31 -17.68 -22.98
C THR A 879 7.28 -16.62 -23.36
N SER A 880 6.21 -16.99 -24.07
CA SER A 880 5.10 -16.09 -24.39
C SER A 880 4.44 -15.54 -23.14
N PHE A 881 4.18 -16.39 -22.14
CA PHE A 881 3.61 -15.97 -20.87
C PHE A 881 4.47 -14.91 -20.18
N MET A 882 5.76 -15.20 -19.98
CA MET A 882 6.69 -14.28 -19.31
C MET A 882 6.91 -13.00 -20.11
N HIS A 883 6.95 -13.08 -21.44
CA HIS A 883 7.06 -11.91 -22.31
C HIS A 883 5.85 -10.99 -22.17
N ASN A 884 4.64 -11.52 -22.26
CA ASN A 884 3.42 -10.74 -22.10
C ASN A 884 3.36 -10.06 -20.72
N LEU A 885 3.76 -10.75 -19.65
CA LEU A 885 3.86 -10.14 -18.32
C LEU A 885 4.88 -8.99 -18.25
N ALA A 886 6.07 -9.23 -18.79
CA ALA A 886 7.20 -8.30 -18.70
C ALA A 886 7.00 -7.01 -19.52
N TYR A 887 6.21 -7.07 -20.59
CA TYR A 887 6.00 -5.95 -21.51
C TYR A 887 4.57 -5.42 -21.47
N GLU A 888 3.58 -6.24 -21.83
CA GLU A 888 2.17 -5.80 -21.85
C GLU A 888 1.62 -5.60 -20.43
N GLY A 889 1.95 -6.51 -19.51
CA GLY A 889 1.60 -6.38 -18.11
C GLY A 889 2.28 -5.16 -17.47
N PHE A 890 3.54 -4.88 -17.82
CA PHE A 890 4.25 -3.70 -17.35
C PHE A 890 3.61 -2.40 -17.86
N ALA A 891 3.16 -2.38 -19.12
CA ALA A 891 2.48 -1.24 -19.73
C ALA A 891 1.01 -1.10 -19.28
N SER A 892 0.41 -2.16 -18.73
CA SER A 892 -0.99 -2.18 -18.35
C SER A 892 -1.36 -1.13 -17.29
N ASN A 893 -2.56 -0.57 -17.42
CA ASN A 893 -3.19 0.29 -16.44
C ASN A 893 -4.07 -0.47 -15.43
N THR A 894 -4.07 -1.81 -15.47
CA THR A 894 -4.70 -2.67 -14.45
C THR A 894 -3.75 -2.95 -13.28
N SER A 895 -4.32 -3.13 -12.10
CA SER A 895 -3.63 -3.78 -10.98
C SER A 895 -3.78 -5.28 -11.16
N TRP A 896 -2.69 -6.03 -11.28
CA TRP A 896 -2.75 -7.45 -11.60
C TRP A 896 -1.74 -8.26 -10.80
N PHE A 897 -2.09 -9.52 -10.58
CA PHE A 897 -1.19 -10.56 -10.13
C PHE A 897 -1.56 -11.88 -10.82
N PHE A 898 -0.58 -12.76 -10.97
CA PHE A 898 -0.81 -14.09 -11.50
C PHE A 898 -0.23 -15.12 -10.54
N GLN A 899 -0.99 -16.16 -10.25
CA GLN A 899 -0.56 -17.24 -9.38
C GLN A 899 -0.53 -18.54 -10.19
N VAL A 900 0.63 -19.20 -10.23
CA VAL A 900 0.75 -20.59 -10.68
C VAL A 900 0.71 -21.46 -9.43
N GLU A 901 -0.49 -21.87 -9.02
CA GLU A 901 -0.75 -22.53 -7.76
C GLU A 901 -0.46 -24.03 -7.89
N LEU A 902 0.37 -24.57 -6.99
CA LEU A 902 0.71 -25.99 -6.95
C LEU A 902 -0.51 -26.81 -6.56
N TYR A 903 -1.05 -27.53 -7.53
CA TYR A 903 -2.29 -28.29 -7.38
C TYR A 903 -2.01 -29.78 -7.16
N GLY A 904 -1.38 -30.43 -8.13
CA GLY A 904 -1.17 -31.88 -8.15
C GLY A 904 0.27 -32.31 -7.92
N GLY A 905 0.76 -33.21 -8.76
CA GLY A 905 2.09 -33.78 -8.69
C GLY A 905 2.17 -35.05 -7.84
N SER A 906 3.37 -35.65 -7.82
CA SER A 906 3.58 -36.94 -7.16
C SER A 906 3.15 -36.89 -5.68
N ASN A 907 2.47 -37.93 -5.22
CA ASN A 907 1.93 -38.08 -3.85
C ASN A 907 0.83 -37.10 -3.40
N SER A 908 0.35 -36.19 -4.25
CA SER A 908 -0.78 -35.32 -3.91
C SER A 908 -2.03 -36.14 -3.59
N LYS A 909 -2.72 -35.79 -2.49
CA LYS A 909 -4.02 -36.38 -2.15
C LYS A 909 -5.13 -36.02 -3.14
N ILE A 910 -4.96 -34.95 -3.93
CA ILE A 910 -5.91 -34.60 -4.98
C ILE A 910 -5.88 -35.65 -6.09
N ASN A 911 -4.67 -36.00 -6.57
CA ASN A 911 -4.45 -37.01 -7.59
C ASN A 911 -4.84 -38.43 -7.12
N ALA A 912 -4.80 -38.68 -5.82
CA ALA A 912 -5.16 -39.98 -5.25
C ALA A 912 -6.68 -40.26 -5.29
N VAL A 913 -7.51 -39.22 -5.46
CA VAL A 913 -8.95 -39.37 -5.62
C VAL A 913 -9.25 -39.71 -7.08
N PRO A 914 -9.95 -40.84 -7.37
CA PRO A 914 -10.33 -41.18 -8.74
C PRO A 914 -11.14 -40.06 -9.40
N THR A 915 -10.90 -39.80 -10.68
CA THR A 915 -11.57 -38.72 -11.43
C THR A 915 -13.10 -38.77 -11.27
N ASP A 916 -13.73 -39.93 -11.45
CA ASP A 916 -15.19 -40.10 -11.34
C ASP A 916 -15.70 -40.24 -9.89
N ALA A 917 -14.85 -40.08 -8.86
CA ALA A 917 -15.32 -40.13 -7.47
C ALA A 917 -16.25 -38.95 -7.12
N THR A 918 -16.14 -37.85 -7.86
CA THR A 918 -16.98 -36.65 -7.76
C THR A 918 -17.19 -36.05 -9.14
N ALA A 919 -18.10 -35.09 -9.29
CA ALA A 919 -18.31 -34.41 -10.57
C ALA A 919 -17.14 -33.50 -11.00
N PHE A 920 -16.24 -33.15 -10.07
CA PHE A 920 -15.08 -32.31 -10.35
C PHE A 920 -13.99 -33.11 -11.10
N VAL A 921 -13.81 -32.79 -12.38
CA VAL A 921 -13.04 -33.62 -13.34
C VAL A 921 -11.53 -33.39 -13.31
N HIS A 922 -11.04 -32.24 -12.84
CA HIS A 922 -9.62 -31.85 -12.96
C HIS A 922 -8.72 -32.43 -11.86
N ARG A 923 -8.65 -33.75 -11.74
CA ARG A 923 -7.81 -34.43 -10.73
C ARG A 923 -6.34 -34.58 -11.12
N SER A 924 -6.05 -34.57 -12.43
CA SER A 924 -4.74 -34.84 -13.00
C SER A 924 -4.03 -33.57 -13.52
N SER A 925 -4.19 -32.47 -12.81
CA SER A 925 -3.56 -31.18 -13.13
C SER A 925 -2.38 -30.92 -12.23
N MET A 926 -1.29 -30.40 -12.79
CA MET A 926 -0.12 -29.99 -12.03
C MET A 926 -0.35 -28.65 -11.33
N PHE A 927 -0.90 -27.70 -12.08
CA PHE A 927 -1.16 -26.34 -11.63
C PHE A 927 -2.59 -25.94 -11.90
N THR A 928 -3.11 -25.08 -11.04
CA THR A 928 -4.16 -24.13 -11.42
C THR A 928 -3.52 -22.76 -11.51
N ILE A 929 -3.69 -22.09 -12.64
CA ILE A 929 -3.15 -20.75 -12.88
C ILE A 929 -4.28 -19.75 -12.73
N GLN A 930 -4.17 -18.87 -11.76
CA GLN A 930 -5.08 -17.74 -11.59
C GLN A 930 -4.56 -16.54 -12.37
N PHE A 931 -5.42 -16.02 -13.25
CA PHE A 931 -5.20 -14.75 -13.93
C PHE A 931 -6.12 -13.72 -13.31
N TYR A 932 -5.55 -12.69 -12.66
CA TYR A 932 -6.32 -11.66 -11.99
C TYR A 932 -5.86 -10.27 -12.40
N ALA A 933 -6.77 -9.49 -12.99
CA ALA A 933 -6.57 -8.06 -13.22
C ALA A 933 -7.78 -7.30 -12.72
N SER A 934 -7.53 -6.34 -11.82
CA SER A 934 -8.48 -5.36 -11.34
C SER A 934 -8.22 -4.00 -11.99
N SER A 935 -9.24 -3.15 -12.02
CA SER A 935 -9.04 -1.73 -12.29
C SER A 935 -8.09 -1.12 -11.25
N PHE A 936 -7.36 -0.07 -11.63
CA PHE A 936 -6.27 0.51 -10.83
C PHE A 936 -6.65 0.88 -9.37
N ASN A 937 -7.93 1.06 -9.07
CA ASN A 937 -8.47 1.41 -7.76
C ASN A 937 -9.69 0.57 -7.36
N ASN A 938 -9.87 -0.60 -7.98
CA ASN A 938 -11.01 -1.50 -7.76
C ASN A 938 -12.39 -0.88 -8.10
N ALA A 939 -12.43 0.28 -8.77
CA ALA A 939 -13.66 0.98 -9.14
C ALA A 939 -14.09 0.67 -10.60
N PRO A 940 -15.41 0.69 -10.88
CA PRO A 940 -15.93 0.58 -12.25
C PRO A 940 -15.75 1.89 -13.04
N PRO A 941 -15.75 1.83 -14.39
CA PRO A 941 -15.83 0.61 -15.20
C PRO A 941 -14.50 -0.17 -15.25
N TYR A 942 -14.58 -1.47 -15.51
CA TYR A 942 -13.40 -2.28 -15.80
C TYR A 942 -12.77 -1.81 -17.14
N PRO A 943 -11.45 -1.60 -17.23
CA PRO A 943 -10.82 -1.05 -18.43
C PRO A 943 -10.84 -2.04 -19.60
N ASP A 944 -11.18 -1.56 -20.81
CA ASP A 944 -11.25 -2.39 -22.03
C ASP A 944 -9.93 -3.11 -22.32
N PHE A 945 -8.80 -2.41 -22.16
CA PHE A 945 -7.46 -2.99 -22.31
C PHE A 945 -7.23 -4.17 -21.36
N GLY A 946 -7.82 -4.15 -20.17
CA GLY A 946 -7.71 -5.23 -19.20
C GLY A 946 -8.36 -6.53 -19.64
N PHE A 947 -9.33 -6.49 -20.57
CA PHE A 947 -9.85 -7.71 -21.19
C PHE A 947 -8.84 -8.26 -22.19
N THR A 948 -8.43 -7.43 -23.16
CA THR A 948 -7.47 -7.81 -24.20
C THR A 948 -6.17 -8.33 -23.60
N PHE A 949 -5.64 -7.68 -22.55
CA PHE A 949 -4.42 -8.12 -21.88
C PHE A 949 -4.53 -9.54 -21.31
N LEU A 950 -5.62 -9.87 -20.62
CA LEU A 950 -5.81 -11.21 -20.05
C LEU A 950 -6.13 -12.24 -21.13
N ASP A 951 -6.88 -11.85 -22.16
CA ASP A 951 -7.22 -12.69 -23.30
C ASP A 951 -5.96 -13.05 -24.09
N ASP A 952 -5.15 -12.06 -24.51
CA ASP A 952 -3.90 -12.25 -25.25
C ASP A 952 -2.88 -13.08 -24.46
N LEU A 953 -2.85 -12.95 -23.14
CA LEU A 953 -1.94 -13.69 -22.29
C LEU A 953 -2.34 -15.17 -22.20
N VAL A 954 -3.62 -15.48 -22.02
CA VAL A 954 -4.14 -16.86 -22.06
C VAL A 954 -3.99 -17.45 -23.47
N ASP A 955 -4.28 -16.67 -24.52
CA ASP A 955 -4.12 -17.09 -25.90
C ASP A 955 -2.65 -17.35 -26.24
N GLY A 956 -1.73 -16.54 -25.70
CA GLY A 956 -0.29 -16.74 -25.80
C GLY A 956 0.17 -18.05 -25.18
N ILE A 957 -0.41 -18.48 -24.06
CA ILE A 957 -0.11 -19.79 -23.46
C ILE A 957 -0.72 -20.91 -24.30
N THR A 958 -2.01 -20.83 -24.59
CA THR A 958 -2.78 -21.93 -25.18
C THR A 958 -2.40 -22.16 -26.65
N SER A 959 -2.17 -21.10 -27.43
CA SER A 959 -1.77 -21.20 -28.85
C SER A 959 -0.33 -21.68 -29.05
N ASN A 960 0.54 -21.45 -28.06
CA ASN A 960 1.92 -21.93 -28.10
C ASN A 960 2.10 -23.28 -27.40
N SER A 961 1.10 -23.78 -26.68
CA SER A 961 1.11 -25.11 -26.07
C SER A 961 0.95 -26.21 -27.13
N PRO A 962 1.17 -27.49 -26.79
CA PRO A 962 1.06 -28.58 -27.76
C PRO A 962 -0.28 -28.59 -28.53
N PRO A 963 -0.32 -29.07 -29.78
CA PRO A 963 -1.59 -29.30 -30.48
C PRO A 963 -2.52 -30.17 -29.62
N ASP A 964 -3.80 -29.80 -29.55
CA ASP A 964 -4.80 -30.46 -28.70
C ASP A 964 -4.48 -30.42 -27.18
N TRP A 965 -3.78 -29.39 -26.70
CA TRP A 965 -3.54 -29.21 -25.27
C TRP A 965 -4.85 -29.19 -24.48
N ASP A 966 -5.14 -30.29 -23.78
CA ASP A 966 -6.39 -30.52 -23.06
C ASP A 966 -6.37 -29.86 -21.67
N TYR A 967 -6.07 -28.56 -21.64
CA TYR A 967 -6.09 -27.78 -20.43
C TYR A 967 -7.52 -27.69 -19.87
N GLY A 968 -7.62 -27.71 -18.54
CA GLY A 968 -8.88 -27.45 -17.84
C GLY A 968 -9.02 -25.98 -17.46
N ALA A 969 -10.15 -25.60 -16.89
CA ALA A 969 -10.34 -24.33 -16.21
C ALA A 969 -10.86 -24.60 -14.80
N TYR A 970 -10.45 -23.77 -13.84
CA TYR A 970 -10.88 -23.94 -12.47
C TYR A 970 -12.21 -23.22 -12.28
N THR A 971 -13.29 -23.97 -12.07
CA THR A 971 -14.66 -23.43 -12.04
C THR A 971 -14.79 -22.29 -11.02
N ASN A 972 -14.15 -22.40 -9.86
CA ASN A 972 -14.13 -21.34 -8.84
C ASN A 972 -13.56 -19.99 -9.33
N TYR A 973 -12.81 -19.94 -10.44
CA TYR A 973 -12.35 -18.71 -11.11
C TYR A 973 -13.18 -18.48 -12.38
N MET A 974 -14.47 -18.16 -12.19
CA MET A 974 -15.43 -18.04 -13.28
C MET A 974 -14.99 -17.03 -14.35
N GLU A 975 -14.98 -17.50 -15.58
CA GLU A 975 -14.79 -16.71 -16.79
C GLU A 975 -16.10 -16.66 -17.59
N ASP A 976 -16.73 -15.48 -17.65
CA ASP A 976 -18.02 -15.25 -18.33
C ASP A 976 -17.91 -15.24 -19.86
N LYS A 977 -16.69 -15.15 -20.41
CA LYS A 977 -16.41 -15.17 -21.84
C LYS A 977 -15.89 -16.51 -22.36
N LEU A 978 -15.75 -17.52 -21.49
CA LEU A 978 -15.22 -18.83 -21.87
C LEU A 978 -16.24 -19.60 -22.72
N VAL A 979 -15.98 -19.72 -24.03
CA VAL A 979 -16.95 -20.29 -24.98
C VAL A 979 -17.14 -21.81 -24.80
N ASP A 980 -16.06 -22.55 -24.49
CA ASP A 980 -16.07 -24.00 -24.36
C ASP A 980 -16.12 -24.47 -22.89
N TYR A 981 -16.69 -23.66 -22.00
CA TYR A 981 -16.73 -23.86 -20.55
C TYR A 981 -17.26 -25.25 -20.13
N LYS A 982 -18.20 -25.83 -20.89
CA LYS A 982 -18.76 -27.17 -20.62
C LYS A 982 -17.67 -28.24 -20.63
N LYS A 983 -16.80 -28.19 -21.64
CA LYS A 983 -15.62 -29.05 -21.72
C LYS A 983 -14.61 -28.67 -20.65
N ARG A 984 -14.34 -27.36 -20.48
CA ARG A 984 -13.26 -26.88 -19.61
C ARG A 984 -13.52 -27.03 -18.12
N TYR A 985 -14.77 -27.05 -17.65
CA TYR A 985 -15.13 -27.23 -16.24
C TYR A 985 -15.61 -28.65 -15.90
N TYR A 986 -16.32 -29.30 -16.81
CA TYR A 986 -16.99 -30.56 -16.53
C TYR A 986 -16.47 -31.74 -17.36
N GLY A 987 -15.74 -31.49 -18.45
CA GLY A 987 -15.10 -32.52 -19.27
C GLY A 987 -16.03 -33.66 -19.64
N GLU A 988 -15.54 -34.89 -19.46
CA GLU A 988 -16.30 -36.12 -19.76
C GLU A 988 -17.51 -36.34 -18.83
N HIS A 989 -17.60 -35.62 -17.70
CA HIS A 989 -18.72 -35.72 -16.77
C HIS A 989 -19.95 -34.91 -17.21
N TYR A 990 -19.80 -33.98 -18.16
CA TYR A 990 -20.87 -33.08 -18.60
C TYR A 990 -22.16 -33.82 -19.02
N PRO A 991 -22.13 -34.89 -19.84
CA PRO A 991 -23.36 -35.59 -20.25
C PRO A 991 -24.12 -36.21 -19.07
N ARG A 992 -23.41 -36.75 -18.08
CA ARG A 992 -24.02 -37.33 -16.87
C ARG A 992 -24.67 -36.24 -16.02
N LEU A 993 -23.99 -35.10 -15.87
CA LEU A 993 -24.51 -33.94 -15.15
C LEU A 993 -25.77 -33.39 -15.82
N LEU A 994 -25.77 -33.27 -17.15
CA LEU A 994 -26.92 -32.80 -17.93
C LEU A 994 -28.13 -33.73 -17.78
N ALA A 995 -27.93 -35.04 -17.89
CA ALA A 995 -29.00 -36.02 -17.70
C ALA A 995 -29.61 -35.94 -16.28
N LEU A 996 -28.76 -35.77 -15.26
CA LEU A 996 -29.21 -35.60 -13.88
C LEU A 996 -29.97 -34.28 -13.70
N LYS A 997 -29.51 -33.20 -14.33
CA LYS A 997 -30.12 -31.86 -14.25
C LYS A 997 -31.52 -31.86 -14.87
N GLN A 998 -31.68 -32.49 -16.03
CA GLN A 998 -32.98 -32.70 -16.68
C GLN A 998 -33.96 -33.51 -15.81
N THR A 999 -33.45 -34.36 -14.92
CA THR A 999 -34.28 -35.16 -14.01
C THR A 999 -34.68 -34.38 -12.76
N LEU A 1000 -33.72 -33.70 -12.12
CA LEU A 1000 -33.91 -33.04 -10.83
C LEU A 1000 -34.51 -31.63 -10.95
N ASP A 1001 -34.24 -30.96 -12.06
CA ASP A 1001 -34.72 -29.61 -12.35
C ASP A 1001 -35.06 -29.44 -13.84
N PRO A 1002 -36.07 -30.17 -14.35
CA PRO A 1002 -36.49 -30.12 -15.76
C PRO A 1002 -36.98 -28.75 -16.23
N THR A 1003 -37.27 -27.84 -15.29
CA THR A 1003 -37.76 -26.49 -15.55
C THR A 1003 -36.67 -25.42 -15.45
N GLY A 1004 -35.44 -25.80 -15.09
CA GLY A 1004 -34.32 -24.88 -14.90
C GLY A 1004 -34.58 -23.82 -13.82
N VAL A 1005 -35.12 -24.21 -12.67
CA VAL A 1005 -35.31 -23.30 -11.54
C VAL A 1005 -33.97 -22.76 -11.07
N PHE A 1006 -32.97 -23.63 -10.88
CA PHE A 1006 -31.64 -23.19 -10.49
C PHE A 1006 -30.84 -22.79 -11.71
N ASP A 1007 -30.40 -21.54 -11.69
CA ASP A 1007 -29.66 -20.93 -12.77
C ASP A 1007 -28.32 -20.40 -12.28
N PHE A 1008 -27.31 -20.67 -13.09
CA PHE A 1008 -25.93 -20.46 -12.75
C PHE A 1008 -25.16 -20.10 -14.01
N PRO A 1009 -24.50 -18.93 -14.08
CA PRO A 1009 -23.68 -18.58 -15.23
C PRO A 1009 -22.62 -19.66 -15.46
N VAL A 1010 -22.45 -20.13 -16.69
CA VAL A 1010 -21.56 -21.26 -17.05
C VAL A 1010 -21.84 -22.57 -16.27
N GLY A 1011 -23.11 -22.79 -15.91
CA GLY A 1011 -23.64 -24.00 -15.26
C GLY A 1011 -23.79 -25.19 -16.21
N ILE A 1012 -24.64 -26.15 -15.85
CA ILE A 1012 -24.85 -27.35 -16.69
C ILE A 1012 -25.78 -27.10 -17.89
N ASP A 1013 -26.66 -26.11 -17.79
CA ASP A 1013 -27.67 -25.82 -18.81
C ASP A 1013 -27.10 -24.98 -19.98
N ASP A 1014 -27.82 -24.96 -21.10
CA ASP A 1014 -27.54 -24.12 -22.29
C ASP A 1014 -28.13 -22.71 -22.17
#